data_AF-A0A7V3P0V7-F1
#
_entry.id   AF-A0A7V3P0V7-F1
#
_cell.length_a   1.000
_cell.length_b   1.000
_cell.length_c   1.000
_cell.angle_alpha   90.00
_cell.angle_beta   90.00
_cell.angle_gamma   90.00
#
_symmetry.space_group_name_H-M   'P 1'
#
loop_
_entity.id
_entity.type
_entity.pdbx_description
1 polymer ?
#
loop_
_entity_poly.entity_id
_entity_poly.type
_entity_poly.pdbx_seq_one_letter_code
_entity_poly.pdbx_strand_id
1 'polypeptide(L)'
;MMRVLAVMIAEARLPEDSLCRREVSAAAECVRRTVTSGESRFVTAFDEHCAAAARLVGIDLLDPGTASVDPKLFAVIARALLQPDGTTLDLVFFQTIPLHWVGRLFELLLSSGEVDNRSGKEPSRNPRKKHGVYFTPPALVDYVIRNVLALLLPEMSSVSENVFRLRILDPAMGCGAFLVRSVELMSATAGATTLSTAIAQNCVYGVDINPTAVDIARFSVWAAAGFPDGISEALRQHLICGDALSGCIPKPEVKGGGDGEGYCFDAVVGNPPYVASKNRFFGNPPVAKGTGQVDAYLLFLRMVFERGLVRQGGLLAMVLPDPVLVRENAEDVRRVLVNEWSLESILHILGAFPEASVANAVFIARNEVPESNSFTVSRVDRLSQRRAFEREPVATARHLAKSVSRDVVIAQKRCELLYLLEEEPFADVLRFIHGPRLSLSEYRYPFAPLSALNVRAIYRGEEIGKSAIVERTGDMPILLGGQSIEPYEIVWEGFRIDSARVRKPLDRYRRTKLLIQKSTGRVVAALDEVCNNHPGYVFPQSVYAVELEPVGVNHLYLLCLLNSWLMNEYVRRRATGYKLVQPQIEIEDIRALPIRRINFTTPVGTRQREVERAIGFFEEECLHTYSGQHFPKLCQFVRWCLRSSPEMSDVVHDTLVHLGRLAVDLSRKNRQSPNLASEQQLSFVRQAIEAIAYQLYSCEPAQLAFSL
;
A
#
# COMPACT_ATOMS: atom_id res chain seq x y z
N MET A 1 -13.82 -36.54 1.01
CA MET A 1 -14.43 -35.31 1.57
C MET A 1 -15.04 -35.54 2.96
N MET A 2 -16.08 -36.37 3.11
CA MET A 2 -16.67 -36.74 4.41
C MET A 2 -15.63 -37.24 5.44
N ARG A 3 -14.66 -38.07 5.03
CA ARG A 3 -13.59 -38.55 5.91
C ARG A 3 -12.56 -37.49 6.30
N VAL A 4 -12.32 -36.48 5.47
CA VAL A 4 -11.33 -35.42 5.75
C VAL A 4 -11.93 -34.37 6.68
N LEU A 5 -13.18 -33.94 6.42
CA LEU A 5 -13.93 -33.08 7.34
C LEU A 5 -14.15 -33.77 8.70
N ALA A 6 -14.51 -35.06 8.72
CA ALA A 6 -14.76 -35.80 9.96
C ALA A 6 -13.50 -36.01 10.82
N VAL A 7 -12.34 -36.28 10.19
CA VAL A 7 -11.06 -36.42 10.92
C VAL A 7 -10.58 -35.07 11.47
N MET A 8 -10.72 -33.98 10.71
CA MET A 8 -10.30 -32.64 11.16
C MET A 8 -11.22 -32.06 12.25
N ILE A 9 -12.52 -32.39 12.22
CA ILE A 9 -13.49 -31.99 13.26
C ILE A 9 -13.30 -32.80 14.54
N ALA A 10 -12.75 -34.02 14.49
CA ALA A 10 -12.53 -34.89 15.66
C ALA A 10 -11.47 -34.37 16.67
N GLU A 11 -10.65 -33.38 16.32
CA GLU A 11 -9.55 -32.90 17.19
C GLU A 11 -9.86 -31.66 18.08
N ALA A 12 -10.96 -30.93 17.85
CA ALA A 12 -11.26 -29.67 18.57
C ALA A 12 -12.11 -29.85 19.86
N ARG A 13 -11.51 -30.03 21.05
CA ARG A 13 -12.22 -30.29 22.34
C ARG A 13 -13.31 -29.24 22.69
N LEU A 14 -14.50 -29.71 23.08
CA LEU A 14 -15.63 -28.91 23.63
C LEU A 14 -15.54 -28.80 25.18
N PRO A 15 -16.08 -27.75 25.83
CA PRO A 15 -16.26 -27.70 27.28
C PRO A 15 -17.37 -28.64 27.77
N GLU A 16 -17.28 -29.15 29.00
CA GLU A 16 -18.16 -30.19 29.56
C GLU A 16 -19.51 -29.70 30.12
N ASP A 17 -19.90 -28.44 29.92
CA ASP A 17 -21.11 -27.87 30.54
C ASP A 17 -22.43 -28.41 29.95
N SER A 18 -23.23 -29.04 30.82
CA SER A 18 -24.53 -29.65 30.50
C SER A 18 -25.62 -28.67 30.03
N LEU A 19 -25.56 -27.41 30.46
CA LEU A 19 -26.55 -26.38 30.11
C LEU A 19 -26.29 -25.84 28.70
N CYS A 20 -25.03 -25.65 28.33
CA CYS A 20 -24.64 -25.26 26.98
C CYS A 20 -25.05 -26.33 25.94
N ARG A 21 -24.94 -27.63 26.26
CA ARG A 21 -25.37 -28.71 25.37
C ARG A 21 -26.87 -28.71 25.10
N ARG A 22 -27.68 -28.25 26.06
CA ARG A 22 -29.14 -28.12 25.90
C ARG A 22 -29.50 -26.99 24.94
N GLU A 23 -28.92 -25.81 25.11
CA GLU A 23 -29.18 -24.65 24.24
C GLU A 23 -28.73 -24.91 22.80
N VAL A 24 -27.57 -25.55 22.61
CA VAL A 24 -27.08 -25.94 21.28
C VAL A 24 -27.98 -27.00 20.61
N SER A 25 -28.50 -27.96 21.39
CA SER A 25 -29.47 -28.94 20.88
C SER A 25 -30.81 -28.29 20.50
N ALA A 26 -31.26 -27.27 21.25
CA ALA A 26 -32.47 -26.51 20.94
C ALA A 26 -32.33 -25.66 19.67
N ALA A 27 -31.18 -25.00 19.48
CA ALA A 27 -30.86 -24.28 18.25
C ALA A 27 -30.87 -25.21 17.02
N ALA A 28 -30.28 -26.42 17.14
CA ALA A 28 -30.30 -27.42 16.07
C ALA A 28 -31.72 -27.92 15.71
N GLU A 29 -32.64 -27.94 16.68
CA GLU A 29 -34.05 -28.28 16.46
C GLU A 29 -34.82 -27.14 15.78
N CYS A 30 -34.51 -25.87 16.11
CA CYS A 30 -35.06 -24.70 15.42
C CYS A 30 -34.68 -24.68 13.93
N VAL A 31 -33.43 -25.00 13.59
CA VAL A 31 -33.00 -25.13 12.18
C VAL A 31 -33.79 -26.22 11.48
N ARG A 32 -33.92 -27.40 12.11
CA ARG A 32 -34.74 -28.50 11.57
C ARG A 32 -36.19 -28.08 11.29
N ARG A 33 -36.83 -27.35 12.20
CA ARG A 33 -38.21 -26.87 12.05
C ARG A 33 -38.35 -25.77 11.01
N THR A 34 -37.40 -24.84 10.91
CA THR A 34 -37.36 -23.81 9.86
C THR A 34 -37.29 -24.45 8.47
N VAL A 35 -36.46 -25.49 8.32
CA VAL A 35 -36.26 -26.21 7.05
C VAL A 35 -37.49 -27.03 6.64
N THR A 36 -38.27 -27.51 7.62
CA THR A 36 -39.46 -28.35 7.36
C THR A 36 -40.75 -27.56 7.21
N SER A 37 -40.91 -26.42 7.89
CA SER A 37 -42.14 -25.61 7.82
C SER A 37 -42.03 -24.31 7.02
N GLY A 38 -40.82 -23.83 6.73
CA GLY A 38 -40.58 -22.59 5.99
C GLY A 38 -40.94 -21.29 6.76
N GLU A 39 -41.27 -21.39 8.05
CA GLU A 39 -41.72 -20.25 8.85
C GLU A 39 -40.54 -19.49 9.50
N SER A 40 -40.48 -18.17 9.28
CA SER A 40 -39.41 -17.30 9.79
C SER A 40 -39.33 -17.21 11.32
N ARG A 41 -40.40 -17.57 12.04
CA ARG A 41 -40.44 -17.55 13.53
C ARG A 41 -39.39 -18.44 14.18
N PHE A 42 -38.92 -19.48 13.49
CA PHE A 42 -37.92 -20.40 14.00
C PHE A 42 -36.47 -19.90 13.80
N VAL A 43 -36.27 -18.90 12.94
CA VAL A 43 -34.99 -18.19 12.79
C VAL A 43 -34.74 -17.30 14.01
N THR A 44 -35.76 -16.58 14.48
CA THR A 44 -35.67 -15.76 15.70
C THR A 44 -35.37 -16.61 16.93
N ALA A 45 -36.02 -17.78 17.05
CA ALA A 45 -35.75 -18.72 18.14
C ALA A 45 -34.35 -19.36 18.07
N PHE A 46 -33.83 -19.61 16.86
CA PHE A 46 -32.45 -20.07 16.66
C PHE A 46 -31.44 -19.04 17.18
N ASP A 47 -31.63 -17.77 16.84
CA ASP A 47 -30.75 -16.68 17.29
C ASP A 47 -30.79 -16.53 18.82
N GLU A 48 -31.95 -16.68 19.45
CA GLU A 48 -32.12 -16.61 20.91
C GLU A 48 -31.40 -17.75 21.65
N HIS A 49 -31.52 -18.99 21.17
CA HIS A 49 -30.82 -20.15 21.75
C HIS A 49 -29.31 -20.08 21.54
N CYS A 50 -28.86 -19.58 20.38
CA CYS A 50 -27.43 -19.35 20.13
C CYS A 50 -26.89 -18.26 21.07
N ALA A 51 -27.62 -17.16 21.26
CA ALA A 51 -27.25 -16.09 22.19
C ALA A 51 -27.27 -16.52 23.67
N ALA A 52 -28.17 -17.44 24.05
CA ALA A 52 -28.18 -18.03 25.39
C ALA A 52 -26.97 -18.95 25.62
N ALA A 53 -26.64 -19.82 24.65
CA ALA A 53 -25.43 -20.64 24.69
C ALA A 53 -24.15 -19.79 24.75
N ALA A 54 -24.07 -18.72 23.96
CA ALA A 54 -22.98 -17.75 23.96
C ALA A 54 -22.74 -17.12 25.34
N ARG A 55 -23.83 -16.66 26.00
CA ARG A 55 -23.76 -16.06 27.34
C ARG A 55 -23.29 -17.03 28.42
N LEU A 56 -23.67 -18.31 28.33
CA LEU A 56 -23.26 -19.35 29.27
C LEU A 56 -21.77 -19.69 29.15
N VAL A 57 -21.19 -19.57 27.96
CA VAL A 57 -19.77 -19.88 27.68
C VAL A 57 -18.89 -18.62 27.71
N GLY A 58 -19.48 -17.43 27.85
CA GLY A 58 -18.79 -16.14 27.93
C GLY A 58 -18.22 -15.66 26.59
N ILE A 59 -18.83 -16.03 25.47
CA ILE A 59 -18.37 -15.72 24.11
C ILE A 59 -19.49 -14.99 23.37
N ASP A 60 -19.25 -13.76 22.92
CA ASP A 60 -20.25 -12.95 22.20
C ASP A 60 -20.36 -13.42 20.74
N LEU A 61 -21.57 -13.80 20.31
CA LEU A 61 -21.80 -14.53 19.06
C LEU A 61 -21.71 -13.64 17.81
N LEU A 62 -21.93 -12.34 17.99
CA LEU A 62 -21.98 -11.34 16.94
C LEU A 62 -21.43 -10.03 17.53
N ASP A 63 -20.36 -9.51 16.96
CA ASP A 63 -20.09 -8.07 17.07
C ASP A 63 -20.99 -7.37 16.03
N PRO A 64 -22.00 -6.60 16.46
CA PRO A 64 -22.92 -5.91 15.55
C PRO A 64 -22.21 -4.93 14.62
N GLY A 65 -20.97 -4.54 14.94
CA GLY A 65 -20.15 -3.62 14.16
C GLY A 65 -19.35 -4.25 13.01
N THR A 66 -19.15 -5.58 12.98
CA THR A 66 -18.15 -6.18 12.08
C THR A 66 -18.58 -7.43 11.29
N ALA A 67 -19.78 -7.99 11.51
CA ALA A 67 -20.32 -9.13 10.74
C ALA A 67 -19.32 -10.30 10.58
N SER A 68 -18.62 -10.63 11.67
CA SER A 68 -17.56 -11.64 11.72
C SER A 68 -17.94 -12.77 12.67
N VAL A 69 -17.95 -14.01 12.18
CA VAL A 69 -18.25 -15.22 12.97
C VAL A 69 -17.00 -15.65 13.75
N ASP A 70 -17.14 -15.89 15.07
CA ASP A 70 -16.06 -16.44 15.89
C ASP A 70 -15.68 -17.87 15.42
N PRO A 71 -14.42 -18.11 15.03
CA PRO A 71 -13.94 -19.41 14.53
C PRO A 71 -14.16 -20.59 15.48
N LYS A 72 -14.06 -20.37 16.80
CA LYS A 72 -14.24 -21.42 17.81
C LYS A 72 -15.70 -21.84 17.89
N LEU A 73 -16.60 -20.87 17.76
CA LEU A 73 -18.04 -21.09 17.77
C LEU A 73 -18.53 -21.75 16.48
N PHE A 74 -18.01 -21.38 15.31
CA PHE A 74 -18.33 -22.07 14.06
C PHE A 74 -17.87 -23.55 14.09
N ALA A 75 -16.70 -23.82 14.67
CA ALA A 75 -16.22 -25.19 14.90
C ALA A 75 -17.12 -25.97 15.87
N VAL A 76 -17.65 -25.32 16.91
CA VAL A 76 -18.63 -25.91 17.85
C VAL A 76 -19.95 -26.23 17.15
N ILE A 77 -20.49 -25.32 16.33
CA ILE A 77 -21.74 -25.51 15.58
C ILE A 77 -21.56 -26.60 14.51
N ALA A 78 -20.46 -26.59 13.75
CA ALA A 78 -20.14 -27.61 12.75
C ALA A 78 -19.98 -29.01 13.39
N ARG A 79 -19.50 -29.07 14.64
CA ARG A 79 -19.34 -30.30 15.41
C ARG A 79 -20.64 -30.75 16.08
N ALA A 80 -21.49 -29.83 16.51
CA ALA A 80 -22.83 -30.12 17.03
C ALA A 80 -23.80 -30.62 15.95
N LEU A 81 -23.58 -30.20 14.70
CA LEU A 81 -24.25 -30.75 13.51
C LEU A 81 -23.80 -32.19 13.18
N LEU A 82 -22.73 -32.68 13.80
CA LEU A 82 -22.22 -34.05 13.66
C LEU A 82 -22.31 -34.77 15.01
N GLN A 83 -23.47 -35.33 15.36
CA GLN A 83 -23.65 -36.05 16.62
C GLN A 83 -22.85 -37.38 16.67
N PRO A 84 -22.49 -37.87 17.87
CA PRO A 84 -21.62 -39.05 18.06
C PRO A 84 -22.32 -40.40 17.84
N ASP A 85 -23.63 -40.41 17.59
CA ASP A 85 -24.48 -41.61 17.58
C ASP A 85 -24.65 -42.25 16.21
N GLY A 86 -23.92 -41.76 15.20
CA GLY A 86 -23.91 -42.37 13.86
C GLY A 86 -25.15 -42.08 13.02
N THR A 87 -26.01 -41.13 13.42
CA THR A 87 -27.00 -40.56 12.52
C THR A 87 -26.35 -39.43 11.71
N THR A 88 -26.10 -39.70 10.43
CA THR A 88 -25.68 -38.69 9.47
C THR A 88 -26.71 -37.58 9.40
N LEU A 89 -26.28 -36.32 9.47
CA LEU A 89 -27.03 -35.26 8.80
C LEU A 89 -27.06 -35.63 7.32
N ASP A 90 -28.13 -36.27 6.89
CA ASP A 90 -28.27 -36.75 5.51
C ASP A 90 -28.35 -35.60 4.50
N LEU A 91 -28.55 -34.34 4.93
CA LEU A 91 -28.72 -33.21 4.02
C LEU A 91 -28.01 -31.93 4.51
N VAL A 92 -26.77 -31.74 4.06
CA VAL A 92 -26.19 -30.41 3.90
C VAL A 92 -26.63 -29.91 2.51
N PHE A 93 -27.53 -28.93 2.46
CA PHE A 93 -27.96 -28.32 1.21
C PHE A 93 -26.86 -27.37 0.70
N PHE A 94 -25.85 -27.92 0.01
CA PHE A 94 -24.76 -27.15 -0.59
C PHE A 94 -25.25 -26.04 -1.54
N GLN A 95 -26.48 -26.17 -2.05
CA GLN A 95 -27.16 -25.18 -2.89
C GLN A 95 -27.37 -23.81 -2.20
N THR A 96 -27.40 -23.76 -0.86
CA THR A 96 -27.66 -22.53 -0.10
C THR A 96 -26.45 -21.97 0.62
N ILE A 97 -25.30 -22.67 0.59
CA ILE A 97 -24.06 -22.20 1.22
C ILE A 97 -23.40 -21.16 0.30
N PRO A 98 -23.19 -19.91 0.77
CA PRO A 98 -22.45 -18.93 -0.02
C PRO A 98 -21.00 -19.41 -0.24
N LEU A 99 -20.54 -19.46 -1.50
CA LEU A 99 -19.22 -20.01 -1.85
C LEU A 99 -18.05 -19.36 -1.10
N HIS A 100 -18.15 -18.07 -0.75
CA HIS A 100 -17.13 -17.36 0.00
C HIS A 100 -16.93 -17.91 1.43
N TRP A 101 -17.90 -18.63 1.99
CA TRP A 101 -17.76 -19.30 3.30
C TRP A 101 -16.80 -20.48 3.23
N VAL A 102 -16.74 -21.17 2.10
CA VAL A 102 -15.82 -22.30 1.88
C VAL A 102 -14.36 -21.80 1.89
N GLY A 103 -14.11 -20.65 1.26
CA GLY A 103 -12.80 -19.98 1.31
C GLY A 103 -12.41 -19.54 2.72
N ARG A 104 -13.35 -18.98 3.48
CA ARG A 104 -13.11 -18.56 4.88
C ARG A 104 -12.87 -19.75 5.81
N LEU A 105 -13.57 -20.86 5.61
CA LEU A 105 -13.34 -22.10 6.35
C LEU A 105 -11.91 -22.62 6.15
N PHE A 106 -11.41 -22.57 4.91
CA PHE A 106 -10.03 -22.92 4.60
C PHE A 106 -9.01 -22.03 5.30
N GLU A 107 -9.24 -20.71 5.32
CA GLU A 107 -8.37 -19.74 6.00
C GLU A 107 -8.20 -20.08 7.48
N LEU A 108 -9.31 -20.44 8.14
CA LEU A 108 -9.31 -20.83 9.54
C LEU A 108 -8.56 -22.14 9.78
N LEU A 109 -8.65 -23.10 8.85
CA LEU A 109 -7.95 -24.38 8.93
C LEU A 109 -6.44 -24.25 8.66
N LEU A 110 -6.02 -23.38 7.73
CA LEU A 110 -4.60 -23.06 7.54
C LEU A 110 -4.02 -22.29 8.74
N SER A 111 -4.84 -21.46 9.38
CA SER A 111 -4.45 -20.71 10.58
C SER A 111 -4.28 -21.59 11.83
N SER A 112 -4.85 -22.80 11.85
CA SER A 112 -4.78 -23.72 12.99
C SER A 112 -3.69 -24.79 12.86
N GLY A 113 -3.06 -24.96 11.69
CA GLY A 113 -2.05 -25.98 11.44
C GLY A 113 -0.60 -25.48 11.61
N GLU A 114 -0.02 -25.69 12.80
CA GLU A 114 1.39 -26.06 13.08
C GLU A 114 1.64 -25.91 14.61
N VAL A 115 1.32 -26.94 15.39
CA VAL A 115 1.89 -27.10 16.74
C VAL A 115 3.12 -27.99 16.60
N ASP A 116 4.30 -27.37 16.47
CA ASP A 116 5.57 -28.09 16.49
C ASP A 116 5.86 -28.54 17.94
N ASN A 117 5.41 -29.74 18.29
CA ASN A 117 5.55 -30.33 19.63
C ASN A 117 7.00 -30.73 19.99
N ARG A 118 8.03 -30.19 19.30
CA ARG A 118 9.44 -30.50 19.56
C ARG A 118 10.26 -29.35 20.13
N SER A 119 9.69 -28.16 20.33
CA SER A 119 10.37 -27.11 21.08
C SER A 119 9.37 -26.39 21.98
N GLY A 120 9.62 -26.38 23.29
CA GLY A 120 8.79 -25.71 24.31
C GLY A 120 8.81 -24.17 24.23
N LYS A 121 8.71 -23.61 23.03
CA LYS A 121 8.48 -22.17 22.79
C LYS A 121 7.01 -21.95 22.51
N GLU A 122 6.42 -20.99 23.22
CA GLU A 122 5.06 -20.54 22.97
C GLU A 122 4.83 -20.26 21.48
N PRO A 123 3.69 -20.69 20.90
CA PRO A 123 3.37 -20.40 19.51
C PRO A 123 3.26 -18.89 19.30
N SER A 124 4.02 -18.37 18.34
CA SER A 124 3.92 -16.97 17.95
C SER A 124 2.51 -16.65 17.45
N ARG A 125 1.94 -15.54 17.92
CA ARG A 125 0.54 -15.08 17.75
C ARG A 125 -0.01 -14.92 16.32
N ASN A 126 0.65 -15.36 15.24
CA ASN A 126 0.10 -15.20 13.87
C ASN A 126 0.76 -16.14 12.81
N PRO A 127 0.27 -17.39 12.63
CA PRO A 127 0.75 -18.29 11.57
C PRO A 127 0.49 -17.77 10.14
N ARG A 128 -0.44 -16.82 9.96
CA ARG A 128 -0.80 -16.17 8.68
C ARG A 128 0.39 -15.45 8.01
N LYS A 129 1.29 -14.85 8.80
CA LYS A 129 2.48 -14.13 8.29
C LYS A 129 3.55 -15.06 7.69
N LYS A 130 3.53 -16.35 8.03
CA LYS A 130 4.59 -17.31 7.65
C LYS A 130 4.38 -17.87 6.22
N HIS A 131 3.15 -17.85 5.72
CA HIS A 131 2.78 -18.42 4.40
C HIS A 131 2.29 -17.40 3.36
N GLY A 132 1.94 -16.16 3.75
CA GLY A 132 1.56 -15.11 2.79
C GLY A 132 0.25 -15.36 2.02
N VAL A 133 -0.61 -16.26 2.53
CA VAL A 133 -1.88 -16.64 1.91
C VAL A 133 -2.97 -15.69 2.38
N TYR A 134 -3.47 -14.83 1.48
CA TYR A 134 -4.58 -13.92 1.73
C TYR A 134 -5.65 -14.10 0.65
N PHE A 135 -6.91 -14.25 1.06
CA PHE A 135 -8.02 -14.31 0.11
C PHE A 135 -8.30 -12.93 -0.48
N THR A 136 -8.44 -12.86 -1.80
CA THR A 136 -8.71 -11.60 -2.50
C THR A 136 -10.15 -11.13 -2.22
N PRO A 137 -10.36 -9.88 -1.75
CA PRO A 137 -11.70 -9.36 -1.47
C PRO A 137 -12.65 -9.49 -2.68
N PRO A 138 -13.93 -9.87 -2.47
CA PRO A 138 -14.88 -10.08 -3.57
C PRO A 138 -15.02 -8.89 -4.52
N ALA A 139 -15.02 -7.66 -4.00
CA ALA A 139 -15.10 -6.44 -4.80
C ALA A 139 -13.91 -6.29 -5.76
N LEU A 140 -12.70 -6.71 -5.34
CA LEU A 140 -11.49 -6.64 -6.17
C LEU A 140 -11.48 -7.74 -7.23
N VAL A 141 -11.93 -8.95 -6.87
CA VAL A 141 -12.14 -10.05 -7.83
C VAL A 141 -13.16 -9.65 -8.89
N ASP A 142 -14.30 -9.09 -8.48
CA ASP A 142 -15.35 -8.61 -9.38
C ASP A 142 -14.83 -7.51 -10.32
N TYR A 143 -14.09 -6.54 -9.78
CA TYR A 143 -13.44 -5.49 -10.58
C TYR A 143 -12.54 -6.09 -11.68
N VAL A 144 -11.64 -7.01 -11.32
CA VAL A 144 -10.70 -7.62 -12.27
C VAL A 144 -11.44 -8.35 -13.38
N ILE A 145 -12.32 -9.28 -13.01
CA ILE A 145 -12.98 -10.15 -14.01
C ILE A 145 -13.93 -9.35 -14.90
N ARG A 146 -14.70 -8.39 -14.37
CA ARG A 146 -15.59 -7.57 -15.21
C ARG A 146 -14.83 -6.76 -16.25
N ASN A 147 -13.70 -6.14 -15.89
CA ASN A 147 -12.90 -5.38 -16.85
C ASN A 147 -12.24 -6.30 -17.88
N VAL A 148 -11.72 -7.47 -17.48
CA VAL A 148 -11.17 -8.47 -18.40
C VAL A 148 -12.22 -8.92 -19.41
N LEU A 149 -13.41 -9.33 -18.95
CA LEU A 149 -14.48 -9.79 -19.84
C LEU A 149 -14.99 -8.68 -20.75
N ALA A 150 -15.14 -7.45 -20.25
CA ALA A 150 -15.55 -6.30 -21.07
C ALA A 150 -14.56 -6.01 -22.22
N LEU A 151 -13.27 -6.25 -22.00
CA LEU A 151 -12.21 -6.05 -22.99
C LEU A 151 -12.02 -7.23 -23.95
N LEU A 152 -12.44 -8.45 -23.57
CA LEU A 152 -12.40 -9.65 -24.42
C LEU A 152 -13.69 -9.86 -25.22
N LEU A 153 -14.82 -9.34 -24.73
CA LEU A 153 -16.15 -9.51 -25.31
C LEU A 153 -16.81 -8.13 -25.58
N PRO A 154 -16.26 -7.29 -26.48
CA PRO A 154 -16.90 -6.02 -26.84
C PRO A 154 -18.30 -6.26 -27.45
N GLU A 155 -19.25 -5.37 -27.16
CA GLU A 155 -20.67 -5.50 -27.53
C GLU A 155 -20.88 -5.78 -29.03
N MET A 156 -21.27 -7.02 -29.40
CA MET A 156 -22.00 -7.37 -30.63
C MET A 156 -22.64 -8.77 -30.54
N SER A 157 -23.94 -8.85 -30.83
CA SER A 157 -24.80 -9.89 -31.44
C SER A 157 -24.52 -11.42 -31.37
N SER A 158 -23.30 -11.88 -31.07
CA SER A 158 -22.86 -13.30 -31.07
C SER A 158 -22.25 -13.76 -29.74
N VAL A 159 -22.48 -12.99 -28.67
CA VAL A 159 -21.87 -13.14 -27.34
C VAL A 159 -21.97 -14.56 -26.78
N SER A 160 -23.03 -15.32 -27.06
CA SER A 160 -23.23 -16.66 -26.52
C SER A 160 -22.17 -17.67 -26.99
N GLU A 161 -21.75 -17.68 -28.26
CA GLU A 161 -20.82 -18.71 -28.77
C GLU A 161 -19.35 -18.41 -28.46
N ASN A 162 -18.95 -17.14 -28.40
CA ASN A 162 -17.56 -16.74 -28.18
C ASN A 162 -17.09 -16.96 -26.73
N VAL A 163 -18.01 -16.88 -25.76
CA VAL A 163 -17.72 -17.10 -24.34
C VAL A 163 -17.10 -18.48 -24.09
N PHE A 164 -17.57 -19.53 -24.78
CA PHE A 164 -17.08 -20.90 -24.60
C PHE A 164 -15.65 -21.15 -25.11
N ARG A 165 -15.09 -20.20 -25.85
CA ARG A 165 -13.74 -20.30 -26.41
C ARG A 165 -12.68 -19.61 -25.55
N LEU A 166 -13.11 -18.77 -24.60
CA LEU A 166 -12.19 -18.04 -23.74
C LEU A 166 -11.44 -19.00 -22.82
N ARG A 167 -10.14 -18.78 -22.66
CA ARG A 167 -9.28 -19.53 -21.75
C ARG A 167 -8.66 -18.57 -20.74
N ILE A 168 -9.07 -18.68 -19.49
CA ILE A 168 -8.65 -17.83 -18.37
C ILE A 168 -7.80 -18.68 -17.42
N LEU A 169 -6.55 -18.26 -17.20
CA LEU A 169 -5.61 -18.89 -16.27
C LEU A 169 -5.46 -18.08 -14.99
N ASP A 170 -5.49 -18.74 -13.84
CA ASP A 170 -4.95 -18.22 -12.58
C ASP A 170 -3.74 -19.06 -12.12
N PRO A 171 -2.50 -18.55 -12.22
CA PRO A 171 -1.29 -19.32 -11.95
C PRO A 171 -0.99 -19.48 -10.44
N ALA A 172 -1.76 -18.84 -9.56
CA ALA A 172 -1.67 -18.98 -8.11
C ALA A 172 -3.08 -18.95 -7.52
N MET A 173 -3.91 -19.90 -7.96
CA MET A 173 -5.36 -19.79 -7.86
C MET A 173 -5.92 -19.80 -6.44
N GLY A 174 -5.18 -20.32 -5.45
CA GLY A 174 -5.69 -20.53 -4.11
C GLY A 174 -6.98 -21.34 -4.15
N CYS A 175 -8.04 -20.80 -3.54
CA CYS A 175 -9.38 -21.40 -3.55
C CYS A 175 -10.20 -21.11 -4.83
N GLY A 176 -9.60 -20.55 -5.88
CA GLY A 176 -10.22 -20.35 -7.19
C GLY A 176 -11.15 -19.14 -7.30
N ALA A 177 -10.98 -18.09 -6.48
CA ALA A 177 -11.91 -16.94 -6.44
C ALA A 177 -12.12 -16.25 -7.80
N PHE A 178 -11.04 -16.01 -8.54
CA PHE A 178 -11.10 -15.41 -9.88
C PHE A 178 -11.78 -16.34 -10.89
N LEU A 179 -11.52 -17.65 -10.79
CA LEU A 179 -12.08 -18.66 -11.69
C LEU A 179 -13.58 -18.84 -11.46
N VAL A 180 -14.00 -18.93 -10.19
CA VAL A 180 -15.41 -18.93 -9.78
C VAL A 180 -16.13 -17.72 -10.35
N ARG A 181 -15.58 -16.52 -10.14
CA ARG A 181 -16.20 -15.29 -10.61
C ARG A 181 -16.27 -15.21 -12.14
N SER A 182 -15.26 -15.76 -12.82
CA SER A 182 -15.25 -15.89 -14.28
C SER A 182 -16.41 -16.76 -14.76
N VAL A 183 -16.61 -17.95 -14.17
CA VAL A 183 -17.73 -18.84 -14.50
C VAL A 183 -19.07 -18.14 -14.29
N GLU A 184 -19.29 -17.52 -13.13
CA GLU A 184 -20.56 -16.84 -12.82
C GLU A 184 -20.90 -15.73 -13.83
N LEU A 185 -19.93 -14.87 -14.16
CA LEU A 185 -20.13 -13.75 -15.08
C LEU A 185 -20.31 -14.23 -16.52
N MET A 186 -19.49 -15.18 -16.97
CA MET A 186 -19.59 -15.76 -18.31
C MET A 186 -20.94 -16.48 -18.49
N SER A 187 -21.41 -17.21 -17.49
CA SER A 187 -22.73 -17.87 -17.51
C SER A 187 -23.87 -16.86 -17.58
N ALA A 188 -23.80 -15.78 -16.79
CA ALA A 188 -24.79 -14.71 -16.84
C ALA A 188 -24.81 -14.02 -18.21
N THR A 189 -23.65 -13.78 -18.81
CA THR A 189 -23.49 -13.19 -20.14
C THR A 189 -24.00 -14.10 -21.26
N ALA A 190 -23.85 -15.42 -21.13
CA ALA A 190 -24.34 -16.40 -22.11
C ALA A 190 -25.86 -16.63 -22.08
N GLY A 191 -26.57 -16.09 -21.06
CA GLY A 191 -28.04 -16.13 -20.98
C GLY A 191 -28.65 -17.48 -20.61
N ALA A 192 -27.84 -18.48 -20.19
CA ALA A 192 -28.34 -19.80 -19.82
C ALA A 192 -27.51 -20.45 -18.70
N THR A 193 -28.12 -20.67 -17.54
CA THR A 193 -27.52 -21.38 -16.39
C THR A 193 -27.06 -22.79 -16.75
N THR A 194 -27.73 -23.43 -17.72
CA THR A 194 -27.42 -24.76 -18.26
C THR A 194 -26.06 -24.85 -18.95
N LEU A 195 -25.40 -23.73 -19.25
CA LEU A 195 -24.10 -23.68 -19.91
C LEU A 195 -22.92 -23.48 -18.95
N SER A 196 -23.17 -23.29 -17.65
CA SER A 196 -22.14 -23.06 -16.64
C SER A 196 -21.16 -24.23 -16.50
N THR A 197 -21.65 -25.46 -16.67
CA THR A 197 -20.82 -26.67 -16.69
C THR A 197 -19.83 -26.65 -17.85
N ALA A 198 -20.26 -26.24 -19.04
CA ALA A 198 -19.38 -26.16 -20.21
C ALA A 198 -18.32 -25.06 -20.03
N ILE A 199 -18.68 -23.92 -19.43
CA ILE A 199 -17.71 -22.85 -19.12
C ILE A 199 -16.67 -23.35 -18.12
N ALA A 200 -17.11 -23.95 -17.00
CA ALA A 200 -16.22 -24.51 -16.00
C ALA A 200 -15.26 -25.57 -16.59
N GLN A 201 -15.74 -26.39 -17.52
CA GLN A 201 -14.95 -27.47 -18.12
C GLN A 201 -13.99 -27.01 -19.20
N ASN A 202 -14.28 -25.93 -19.94
CA ASN A 202 -13.49 -25.57 -21.12
C ASN A 202 -12.71 -24.26 -20.95
N CYS A 203 -13.15 -23.37 -20.07
CA CYS A 203 -12.70 -21.98 -20.06
C CYS A 203 -11.76 -21.61 -18.91
N VAL A 204 -11.81 -22.31 -17.78
CA VAL A 204 -11.04 -21.92 -16.59
C VAL A 204 -9.92 -22.90 -16.29
N TYR A 205 -8.75 -22.35 -15.99
CA TYR A 205 -7.50 -23.06 -15.75
C TYR A 205 -6.81 -22.48 -14.53
N GLY A 206 -6.14 -23.31 -13.76
CA GLY A 206 -5.52 -22.84 -12.52
C GLY A 206 -4.46 -23.77 -11.96
N VAL A 207 -3.52 -23.17 -11.25
CA VAL A 207 -2.41 -23.87 -10.59
C VAL A 207 -2.28 -23.37 -9.18
N ASP A 208 -2.10 -24.29 -8.23
CA ASP A 208 -1.66 -23.94 -6.89
C ASP A 208 -0.69 -25.01 -6.35
N ILE A 209 0.29 -24.57 -5.56
CA ILE A 209 1.27 -25.48 -4.94
C ILE A 209 0.66 -26.26 -3.77
N ASN A 210 -0.41 -25.73 -3.16
CA ASN A 210 -1.09 -26.36 -2.05
C ASN A 210 -2.20 -27.29 -2.55
N PRO A 211 -2.07 -28.62 -2.38
CA PRO A 211 -3.05 -29.59 -2.86
C PRO A 211 -4.45 -29.37 -2.26
N THR A 212 -4.55 -28.87 -1.03
CA THR A 212 -5.84 -28.58 -0.39
C THR A 212 -6.51 -27.37 -1.04
N ALA A 213 -5.75 -26.35 -1.41
CA ALA A 213 -6.29 -25.18 -2.11
C ALA A 213 -6.87 -25.59 -3.48
N VAL A 214 -6.17 -26.47 -4.20
CA VAL A 214 -6.61 -27.06 -5.47
C VAL A 214 -7.94 -27.81 -5.32
N ASP A 215 -8.07 -28.66 -4.30
CA ASP A 215 -9.31 -29.41 -4.07
C ASP A 215 -10.49 -28.50 -3.76
N ILE A 216 -10.25 -27.41 -3.03
CA ILE A 216 -11.27 -26.39 -2.76
C ILE A 216 -11.60 -25.60 -4.02
N ALA A 217 -10.63 -25.18 -4.82
CA ALA A 217 -10.86 -24.50 -6.08
C ALA A 217 -11.73 -25.35 -7.03
N ARG A 218 -11.44 -26.66 -7.14
CA ARG A 218 -12.26 -27.60 -7.92
C ARG A 218 -13.69 -27.67 -7.41
N PHE A 219 -13.88 -27.78 -6.10
CA PHE A 219 -15.21 -27.77 -5.49
C PHE A 219 -15.94 -26.46 -5.73
N SER A 220 -15.28 -25.32 -5.53
CA SER A 220 -15.87 -23.99 -5.69
C SER A 220 -16.27 -23.73 -7.13
N VAL A 221 -15.43 -24.06 -8.11
CA VAL A 221 -15.77 -23.95 -9.54
C VAL A 221 -16.93 -24.88 -9.91
N TRP A 222 -16.93 -26.12 -9.41
CA TRP A 222 -18.03 -27.07 -9.61
C TRP A 222 -19.36 -26.59 -9.02
N ALA A 223 -19.32 -26.03 -7.81
CA ALA A 223 -20.50 -25.49 -7.14
C ALA A 223 -21.04 -24.24 -7.87
N ALA A 224 -20.15 -23.36 -8.33
CA ALA A 224 -20.51 -22.21 -9.16
C ALA A 224 -21.14 -22.62 -10.50
N ALA A 225 -20.74 -23.79 -11.04
CA ALA A 225 -21.32 -24.37 -12.25
C ALA A 225 -22.72 -25.00 -12.04
N GLY A 226 -23.24 -25.04 -10.81
CA GLY A 226 -24.59 -25.53 -10.52
C GLY A 226 -24.68 -27.03 -10.18
N PHE A 227 -23.64 -27.61 -9.58
CA PHE A 227 -23.64 -28.99 -9.08
C PHE A 227 -23.95 -30.07 -10.15
N PRO A 228 -23.23 -30.11 -11.29
CA PRO A 228 -23.35 -31.24 -12.22
C PRO A 228 -22.91 -32.57 -11.55
N ASP A 229 -23.13 -33.71 -12.20
CA ASP A 229 -22.76 -35.06 -11.71
C ASP A 229 -21.25 -35.21 -11.44
N GLY A 230 -20.79 -34.67 -10.31
CA GLY A 230 -19.40 -34.68 -9.86
C GLY A 230 -18.47 -33.68 -10.55
N ILE A 231 -17.22 -33.67 -10.07
CA ILE A 231 -16.12 -32.91 -10.65
C ILE A 231 -15.60 -33.68 -11.87
N SER A 232 -15.83 -33.12 -13.06
CA SER A 232 -15.41 -33.69 -14.35
C SER A 232 -13.89 -33.84 -14.47
N GLU A 233 -13.46 -34.79 -15.30
CA GLU A 233 -12.04 -35.01 -15.59
C GLU A 233 -11.35 -33.80 -16.23
N ALA A 234 -12.03 -33.10 -17.16
CA ALA A 234 -11.51 -31.86 -17.75
C ALA A 234 -11.14 -30.82 -16.68
N LEU A 235 -12.04 -30.58 -15.71
CA LEU A 235 -11.77 -29.66 -14.60
C LEU A 235 -10.59 -30.13 -13.72
N ARG A 236 -10.38 -31.44 -13.54
CA ARG A 236 -9.21 -31.98 -12.81
C ARG A 236 -7.90 -31.75 -13.55
N GLN A 237 -7.94 -31.77 -14.89
CA GLN A 237 -6.78 -31.52 -15.75
C GLN A 237 -6.49 -30.03 -15.93
N HIS A 238 -7.49 -29.17 -15.76
CA HIS A 238 -7.35 -27.72 -15.86
C HIS A 238 -6.97 -27.06 -14.53
N LEU A 239 -7.45 -27.60 -13.40
CA LEU A 239 -7.09 -27.13 -12.06
C LEU A 239 -6.13 -28.12 -11.41
N ILE A 240 -4.84 -27.82 -11.44
CA ILE A 240 -3.79 -28.77 -11.09
C ILE A 240 -2.98 -28.35 -9.86
N CYS A 241 -2.46 -29.35 -9.14
CA CYS A 241 -1.51 -29.14 -8.06
C CYS A 241 -0.10 -29.11 -8.64
N GLY A 242 0.63 -28.01 -8.42
CA GLY A 242 1.98 -27.86 -8.95
C GLY A 242 2.58 -26.50 -8.68
N ASP A 243 3.86 -26.37 -9.02
CA ASP A 243 4.56 -25.09 -8.99
C ASP A 243 4.53 -24.46 -10.39
N ALA A 244 3.73 -23.39 -10.52
CA ALA A 244 3.62 -22.61 -11.75
C ALA A 244 4.97 -22.07 -12.22
N LEU A 245 5.82 -21.58 -11.31
CA LEU A 245 7.13 -21.00 -11.64
C LEU A 245 8.07 -22.06 -12.25
N SER A 246 7.97 -23.30 -11.78
CA SER A 246 8.68 -24.46 -12.34
C SER A 246 8.13 -24.91 -13.71
N GLY A 247 7.03 -24.32 -14.20
CA GLY A 247 6.43 -24.62 -15.49
C GLY A 247 5.28 -25.62 -15.43
N CYS A 248 4.78 -25.96 -14.24
CA CYS A 248 3.58 -26.76 -14.09
C CYS A 248 2.35 -25.91 -14.42
N ILE A 249 2.06 -25.74 -15.72
CA ILE A 249 0.92 -24.98 -16.23
C ILE A 249 0.07 -25.91 -17.10
N PRO A 250 -1.26 -25.97 -16.89
CA PRO A 250 -2.16 -26.76 -17.72
C PRO A 250 -2.15 -26.21 -19.16
N LYS A 251 -2.18 -27.09 -20.16
CA LYS A 251 -2.22 -26.67 -21.56
C LYS A 251 -3.68 -26.67 -22.06
N PRO A 252 -4.19 -25.56 -22.60
CA PRO A 252 -5.49 -25.56 -23.23
C PRO A 252 -5.44 -26.36 -24.55
N GLU A 253 -6.47 -27.18 -24.82
CA GLU A 253 -6.58 -27.88 -26.10
C GLU A 253 -6.87 -26.88 -27.23
N VAL A 254 -5.96 -26.76 -28.21
CA VAL A 254 -6.17 -25.93 -29.40
C VAL A 254 -6.77 -26.77 -30.52
N LYS A 255 -8.09 -26.65 -30.76
CA LYS A 255 -8.73 -27.24 -31.93
C LYS A 255 -8.58 -26.33 -33.15
N GLY A 256 -7.63 -26.67 -34.02
CA GLY A 256 -7.53 -26.16 -35.40
C GLY A 256 -6.45 -25.09 -35.63
N GLY A 257 -5.38 -25.48 -36.32
CA GLY A 257 -4.50 -24.58 -37.09
C GLY A 257 -3.10 -24.35 -36.53
N GLY A 258 -2.15 -25.16 -36.98
CA GLY A 258 -0.70 -24.86 -36.93
C GLY A 258 0.03 -25.38 -35.71
N ASP A 259 1.23 -25.93 -35.96
CA ASP A 259 2.18 -26.50 -34.99
C ASP A 259 2.79 -25.44 -34.03
N GLY A 260 1.93 -24.67 -33.35
CA GLY A 260 2.33 -23.65 -32.39
C GLY A 260 2.65 -24.27 -31.04
N GLU A 261 3.93 -24.59 -30.79
CA GLU A 261 4.42 -24.91 -29.45
C GLU A 261 4.33 -23.68 -28.52
N GLY A 262 3.20 -23.49 -27.83
CA GLY A 262 3.05 -22.40 -26.87
C GLY A 262 1.77 -22.48 -26.01
N TYR A 263 1.79 -21.84 -24.85
CA TYR A 263 0.59 -21.63 -24.04
C TYR A 263 -0.22 -20.47 -24.64
N CYS A 264 -1.53 -20.63 -24.86
CA CYS A 264 -2.37 -19.62 -25.53
C CYS A 264 -3.63 -19.30 -24.71
N PHE A 265 -3.47 -18.58 -23.60
CA PHE A 265 -4.60 -18.08 -22.80
C PHE A 265 -5.10 -16.73 -23.30
N ASP A 266 -6.42 -16.53 -23.31
CA ASP A 266 -7.06 -15.25 -23.60
C ASP A 266 -6.86 -14.24 -22.46
N ALA A 267 -6.80 -14.74 -21.22
CA ALA A 267 -6.43 -13.94 -20.07
C ALA A 267 -5.61 -14.72 -19.04
N VAL A 268 -4.64 -14.05 -18.42
CA VAL A 268 -4.03 -14.49 -17.16
C VAL A 268 -4.45 -13.51 -16.08
N VAL A 269 -5.11 -14.04 -15.05
CA VAL A 269 -5.62 -13.27 -13.90
C VAL A 269 -5.02 -13.78 -12.60
N GLY A 270 -5.12 -13.03 -11.50
CA GLY A 270 -4.83 -13.59 -10.18
C GLY A 270 -4.26 -12.61 -9.16
N ASN A 271 -3.92 -13.16 -8.00
CA ASN A 271 -3.25 -12.47 -6.90
C ASN A 271 -2.03 -13.30 -6.46
N PRO A 272 -0.86 -13.13 -7.09
CA PRO A 272 0.33 -13.92 -6.79
C PRO A 272 0.86 -13.65 -5.36
N PRO A 273 1.64 -14.56 -4.77
CA PRO A 273 2.17 -14.41 -3.41
C PRO A 273 3.17 -13.25 -3.28
N TYR A 274 3.14 -12.54 -2.15
CA TYR A 274 3.98 -11.34 -1.88
C TYR A 274 5.24 -11.67 -1.07
N VAL A 275 5.60 -12.94 -0.96
CA VAL A 275 6.72 -13.39 -0.12
C VAL A 275 8.04 -13.17 -0.86
N ALA A 276 9.06 -12.76 -0.12
CA ALA A 276 10.38 -12.53 -0.69
C ALA A 276 11.08 -13.88 -0.92
N SER A 277 11.19 -14.31 -2.17
CA SER A 277 11.79 -15.59 -2.55
C SER A 277 13.30 -15.54 -2.30
N LYS A 278 13.81 -16.45 -1.47
CA LYS A 278 15.25 -16.68 -1.36
C LYS A 278 15.72 -17.29 -2.68
N ASN A 279 16.73 -16.68 -3.31
CA ASN A 279 17.35 -17.04 -4.59
C ASN A 279 17.63 -18.55 -4.76
N ARG A 280 16.61 -19.33 -5.11
CA ARG A 280 16.70 -20.76 -5.43
C ARG A 280 15.73 -21.09 -6.57
N PHE A 281 15.99 -20.60 -7.77
CA PHE A 281 15.54 -21.25 -8.99
C PHE A 281 16.58 -21.11 -10.11
N PHE A 282 16.71 -22.19 -10.89
CA PHE A 282 17.71 -22.43 -11.92
C PHE A 282 17.25 -21.93 -13.28
N GLY A 283 18.21 -21.46 -14.07
CA GLY A 283 18.06 -20.83 -15.38
C GLY A 283 18.64 -19.43 -15.30
N ASN A 284 19.86 -19.23 -15.80
CA ASN A 284 20.58 -17.95 -15.72
C ASN A 284 19.66 -16.80 -16.19
N PRO A 285 19.15 -15.92 -15.30
CA PRO A 285 18.67 -14.63 -15.77
C PRO A 285 19.89 -13.90 -16.34
N PRO A 286 19.73 -13.01 -17.33
CA PRO A 286 20.76 -12.02 -17.61
C PRO A 286 21.09 -11.36 -16.27
N VAL A 287 22.32 -11.55 -15.80
CA VAL A 287 22.81 -10.98 -14.55
C VAL A 287 22.84 -9.47 -14.75
N ALA A 288 21.71 -8.81 -14.55
CA ALA A 288 21.66 -7.40 -14.27
C ALA A 288 22.26 -7.23 -12.87
N LYS A 289 23.34 -6.43 -12.79
CA LYS A 289 24.11 -6.14 -11.59
C LYS A 289 23.21 -5.87 -10.39
N GLY A 290 23.34 -6.69 -9.33
CA GLY A 290 22.75 -6.42 -8.01
C GLY A 290 22.12 -7.65 -7.39
N THR A 291 22.88 -8.36 -6.56
CA THR A 291 22.37 -9.49 -5.76
C THR A 291 21.35 -8.99 -4.74
N GLY A 292 20.06 -9.18 -5.03
CA GLY A 292 18.94 -8.91 -4.12
C GLY A 292 17.99 -10.10 -4.04
N GLN A 293 17.23 -10.17 -2.95
CA GLN A 293 16.09 -11.07 -2.79
C GLN A 293 15.00 -10.65 -3.78
N VAL A 294 14.47 -11.57 -4.59
CA VAL A 294 13.42 -11.27 -5.58
C VAL A 294 12.05 -11.57 -4.98
N ASP A 295 11.14 -10.61 -5.05
CA ASP A 295 9.77 -10.80 -4.57
C ASP A 295 9.02 -11.78 -5.48
N ALA A 296 8.28 -12.74 -4.91
CA ALA A 296 7.65 -13.82 -5.67
C ALA A 296 6.68 -13.31 -6.75
N TYR A 297 5.90 -12.27 -6.48
CA TYR A 297 4.98 -11.67 -7.47
C TYR A 297 5.70 -11.21 -8.77
N LEU A 298 6.96 -10.78 -8.69
CA LEU A 298 7.74 -10.41 -9.87
C LEU A 298 8.12 -11.65 -10.70
N LEU A 299 8.40 -12.78 -10.05
CA LEU A 299 8.67 -14.05 -10.74
C LEU A 299 7.44 -14.53 -11.52
N PHE A 300 6.23 -14.36 -10.97
CA PHE A 300 4.99 -14.70 -11.67
C PHE A 300 4.79 -13.82 -12.92
N LEU A 301 5.03 -12.51 -12.83
CA LEU A 301 4.95 -11.62 -13.99
C LEU A 301 5.97 -11.98 -15.06
N ARG A 302 7.24 -12.20 -14.67
CA ARG A 302 8.29 -12.64 -15.60
C ARG A 302 7.96 -13.98 -16.25
N MET A 303 7.44 -14.94 -15.49
CA MET A 303 6.97 -16.21 -16.02
C MET A 303 5.88 -16.02 -17.09
N VAL A 304 4.93 -15.12 -16.88
CA VAL A 304 3.90 -14.81 -17.88
C VAL A 304 4.52 -14.30 -19.18
N PHE A 305 5.49 -13.39 -19.09
CA PHE A 305 6.16 -12.79 -20.25
C PHE A 305 7.07 -13.80 -20.96
N GLU A 306 7.97 -14.44 -20.23
CA GLU A 306 9.01 -15.33 -20.76
C GLU A 306 8.45 -16.62 -21.37
N ARG A 307 7.36 -17.16 -20.80
CA ARG A 307 6.71 -18.38 -21.30
C ARG A 307 5.59 -18.09 -22.31
N GLY A 308 5.34 -16.81 -22.62
CA GLY A 308 4.30 -16.39 -23.56
C GLY A 308 2.91 -16.90 -23.18
N LEU A 309 2.53 -16.84 -21.90
CA LEU A 309 1.27 -17.47 -21.45
C LEU A 309 0.01 -16.81 -22.03
N VAL A 310 0.08 -15.51 -22.32
CA VAL A 310 -1.04 -14.74 -22.89
C VAL A 310 -0.86 -14.68 -24.40
N ARG A 311 -1.89 -15.04 -25.17
CA ARG A 311 -1.85 -14.90 -26.64
C ARG A 311 -1.77 -13.42 -27.07
N GLN A 312 -1.36 -13.16 -28.30
CA GLN A 312 -1.44 -11.81 -28.89
C GLN A 312 -2.88 -11.25 -28.78
N GLY A 313 -3.01 -10.00 -28.33
CA GLY A 313 -4.28 -9.31 -28.06
C GLY A 313 -5.05 -9.82 -26.82
N GLY A 314 -4.53 -10.84 -26.12
CA GLY A 314 -5.05 -11.31 -24.84
C GLY A 314 -4.66 -10.39 -23.67
N LEU A 315 -5.14 -10.69 -22.47
CA LEU A 315 -5.01 -9.80 -21.29
C LEU A 315 -4.19 -10.40 -20.15
N LEU A 316 -3.46 -9.55 -19.44
CA LEU A 316 -2.91 -9.81 -18.13
C LEU A 316 -3.64 -8.91 -17.13
N ALA A 317 -4.23 -9.50 -16.07
CA ALA A 317 -4.89 -8.75 -15.02
C ALA A 317 -4.55 -9.27 -13.61
N MET A 318 -3.58 -8.65 -12.95
CA MET A 318 -3.08 -9.12 -11.64
C MET A 318 -3.27 -8.09 -10.53
N VAL A 319 -3.63 -8.58 -9.34
CA VAL A 319 -3.56 -7.85 -8.08
C VAL A 319 -2.14 -7.96 -7.54
N LEU A 320 -1.42 -6.85 -7.53
CA LEU A 320 -0.02 -6.77 -7.12
C LEU A 320 0.13 -5.87 -5.89
N PRO A 321 1.23 -5.97 -5.13
CA PRO A 321 1.51 -4.99 -4.10
C PRO A 321 1.97 -3.68 -4.76
N ASP A 322 1.62 -2.53 -4.17
CA ASP A 322 2.00 -1.20 -4.65
C ASP A 322 3.52 -0.94 -4.86
N PRO A 323 4.48 -1.68 -4.25
CA PRO A 323 5.90 -1.45 -4.54
C PRO A 323 6.28 -1.73 -5.99
N VAL A 324 5.48 -2.51 -6.75
CA VAL A 324 5.67 -2.69 -8.20
C VAL A 324 5.66 -1.36 -8.97
N LEU A 325 4.99 -0.32 -8.43
CA LEU A 325 4.88 1.00 -9.05
C LEU A 325 6.15 1.85 -8.93
N VAL A 326 7.15 1.46 -8.13
CA VAL A 326 8.24 2.37 -7.75
C VAL A 326 9.58 1.71 -7.44
N ARG A 327 9.61 0.45 -6.96
CA ARG A 327 10.86 -0.22 -6.60
C ARG A 327 11.74 -0.48 -7.82
N GLU A 328 13.05 -0.44 -7.59
CA GLU A 328 14.07 -0.68 -8.60
C GLU A 328 14.02 -2.11 -9.15
N ASN A 329 13.82 -3.11 -8.29
CA ASN A 329 13.74 -4.52 -8.69
C ASN A 329 12.53 -4.87 -9.59
N ALA A 330 11.58 -3.94 -9.76
CA ALA A 330 10.41 -4.07 -10.62
C ALA A 330 10.49 -3.20 -11.88
N GLU A 331 11.64 -2.55 -12.14
CA GLU A 331 11.83 -1.68 -13.31
C GLU A 331 11.60 -2.40 -14.64
N ASP A 332 12.16 -3.60 -14.79
CA ASP A 332 12.04 -4.41 -16.01
C ASP A 332 10.57 -4.75 -16.31
N VAL A 333 9.82 -5.17 -15.29
CA VAL A 333 8.38 -5.45 -15.40
C VAL A 333 7.61 -4.22 -15.83
N ARG A 334 7.87 -3.04 -15.24
CA ARG A 334 7.22 -1.79 -15.65
C ARG A 334 7.54 -1.42 -17.09
N ARG A 335 8.79 -1.62 -17.54
CA ARG A 335 9.20 -1.34 -18.93
C ARG A 335 8.46 -2.23 -19.93
N VAL A 336 8.33 -3.52 -19.66
CA VAL A 336 7.55 -4.44 -20.50
C VAL A 336 6.09 -3.98 -20.57
N LEU A 337 5.46 -3.73 -19.41
CA LEU A 337 4.06 -3.32 -19.31
C LEU A 337 3.74 -1.99 -20.00
N VAL A 338 4.72 -1.10 -20.18
CA VAL A 338 4.53 0.24 -20.75
C VAL A 338 4.96 0.32 -22.22
N ASN A 339 5.99 -0.43 -22.62
CA ASN A 339 6.58 -0.32 -23.96
C ASN A 339 6.18 -1.47 -24.89
N GLU A 340 6.06 -2.69 -24.35
CA GLU A 340 5.83 -3.91 -25.13
C GLU A 340 4.38 -4.36 -25.06
N TRP A 341 3.69 -4.04 -23.97
CA TRP A 341 2.29 -4.34 -23.73
C TRP A 341 1.47 -3.05 -23.65
N SER A 342 0.24 -3.09 -24.13
CA SER A 342 -0.71 -1.99 -24.06
C SER A 342 -1.37 -1.98 -22.68
N LEU A 343 -0.84 -1.15 -21.78
CA LEU A 343 -1.43 -0.93 -20.47
C LEU A 343 -2.81 -0.27 -20.62
N GLU A 344 -3.87 -0.94 -20.17
CA GLU A 344 -5.25 -0.44 -20.28
C GLU A 344 -5.61 0.39 -19.06
N SER A 345 -5.34 -0.17 -17.87
CA SER A 345 -5.61 0.53 -16.62
C SER A 345 -4.75 0.09 -15.43
N ILE A 346 -4.62 1.01 -14.47
CA ILE A 346 -4.09 0.76 -13.12
C ILE A 346 -5.12 1.22 -12.08
N LEU A 347 -5.50 0.32 -11.18
CA LEU A 347 -6.24 0.68 -9.96
C LEU A 347 -5.31 0.59 -8.75
N HIS A 348 -5.08 1.70 -8.06
CA HIS A 348 -4.42 1.71 -6.76
C HIS A 348 -5.45 1.75 -5.63
N ILE A 349 -5.35 0.86 -4.65
CA ILE A 349 -6.29 0.79 -3.52
C ILE A 349 -5.55 0.55 -2.19
N LEU A 350 -5.82 1.42 -1.22
CA LEU A 350 -5.24 1.31 0.12
C LEU A 350 -6.16 0.49 1.04
N GLY A 351 -5.62 -0.53 1.71
CA GLY A 351 -6.37 -1.29 2.71
C GLY A 351 -7.53 -2.09 2.12
N ALA A 352 -7.38 -2.60 0.90
CA ALA A 352 -8.29 -3.60 0.34
C ALA A 352 -8.33 -4.87 1.20
N PHE A 353 -7.21 -5.20 1.85
CA PHE A 353 -7.07 -6.32 2.78
C PHE A 353 -6.99 -5.76 4.21
N PRO A 354 -8.03 -5.88 5.05
CA PRO A 354 -8.07 -5.27 6.38
C PRO A 354 -6.91 -5.70 7.29
N GLU A 355 -6.42 -6.93 7.11
CA GLU A 355 -5.34 -7.51 7.91
C GLU A 355 -3.94 -7.26 7.35
N ALA A 356 -3.83 -6.71 6.14
CA ALA A 356 -2.56 -6.43 5.49
C ALA A 356 -2.27 -4.92 5.51
N SER A 357 -1.04 -4.58 5.87
CA SER A 357 -0.55 -3.20 5.90
C SER A 357 -0.01 -2.71 4.55
N VAL A 358 -0.20 -3.46 3.46
CA VAL A 358 0.34 -3.16 2.12
C VAL A 358 -0.81 -2.71 1.21
N ALA A 359 -0.60 -1.64 0.45
CA ALA A 359 -1.57 -1.22 -0.57
C ALA A 359 -1.43 -2.08 -1.83
N ASN A 360 -2.47 -2.12 -2.66
CA ASN A 360 -2.51 -2.96 -3.84
C ASN A 360 -2.62 -2.12 -5.10
N ALA A 361 -2.01 -2.61 -6.17
CA ALA A 361 -2.14 -2.11 -7.52
C ALA A 361 -2.69 -3.23 -8.42
N VAL A 362 -3.83 -3.01 -9.06
CA VAL A 362 -4.34 -3.91 -10.10
C VAL A 362 -3.88 -3.39 -11.45
N PHE A 363 -3.13 -4.20 -12.18
CA PHE A 363 -2.72 -3.90 -13.55
C PHE A 363 -3.61 -4.66 -14.49
N ILE A 364 -4.13 -3.99 -15.52
CA ILE A 364 -4.79 -4.61 -16.67
C ILE A 364 -4.03 -4.16 -17.91
N ALA A 365 -3.41 -5.11 -18.62
CA ALA A 365 -2.61 -4.84 -19.81
C ALA A 365 -2.92 -5.88 -20.89
N ARG A 366 -2.82 -5.46 -22.15
CA ARG A 366 -3.02 -6.30 -23.33
C ARG A 366 -1.69 -6.67 -23.95
N ASN A 367 -1.55 -7.94 -24.35
CA ASN A 367 -0.35 -8.45 -25.00
C ASN A 367 -0.30 -8.01 -26.47
N GLU A 368 -0.07 -6.72 -26.66
CA GLU A 368 0.17 -6.08 -27.94
C GLU A 368 0.89 -4.76 -27.71
N VAL A 369 1.56 -4.26 -28.75
CA VAL A 369 2.24 -2.96 -28.68
C VAL A 369 1.19 -1.86 -28.49
N PRO A 370 1.39 -0.90 -27.55
CA PRO A 370 0.44 0.18 -27.34
C PRO A 370 0.21 1.03 -28.59
N GLU A 371 -1.04 1.08 -29.06
CA GLU A 371 -1.48 2.05 -30.09
C GLU A 371 -1.79 3.41 -29.48
N SER A 372 -2.39 3.41 -28.28
CA SER A 372 -2.72 4.61 -27.51
C SER A 372 -1.50 5.13 -26.76
N ASN A 373 -1.35 6.46 -26.71
CA ASN A 373 -0.33 7.11 -25.87
C ASN A 373 -0.80 7.36 -24.43
N SER A 374 -1.94 6.79 -24.01
CA SER A 374 -2.46 6.99 -22.67
C SER A 374 -3.22 5.77 -22.15
N PHE A 375 -3.24 5.65 -20.83
CA PHE A 375 -3.95 4.60 -20.10
C PHE A 375 -4.70 5.19 -18.90
N THR A 376 -5.64 4.43 -18.35
CA THR A 376 -6.48 4.90 -17.25
C THR A 376 -5.88 4.60 -15.88
N VAL A 377 -5.95 5.54 -14.95
CA VAL A 377 -5.57 5.35 -13.55
C VAL A 377 -6.72 5.70 -12.64
N SER A 378 -6.98 4.86 -11.63
CA SER A 378 -7.94 5.12 -10.56
C SER A 378 -7.28 4.93 -9.19
N ARG A 379 -7.62 5.77 -8.22
CA ARG A 379 -7.06 5.71 -6.87
C ARG A 379 -8.17 5.69 -5.81
N VAL A 380 -8.14 4.67 -4.94
CA VAL A 380 -9.15 4.41 -3.91
C VAL A 380 -8.46 4.38 -2.54
N ASP A 381 -8.29 5.55 -1.95
CA ASP A 381 -7.57 5.70 -0.67
C ASP A 381 -8.51 6.13 0.47
N ARG A 382 -9.51 6.96 0.18
CA ARG A 382 -10.42 7.50 1.21
C ARG A 382 -11.41 6.44 1.67
N LEU A 383 -11.81 6.48 2.94
CA LEU A 383 -12.79 5.54 3.49
C LEU A 383 -14.13 5.54 2.72
N SER A 384 -14.60 6.72 2.29
CA SER A 384 -15.80 6.85 1.47
C SER A 384 -15.66 6.19 0.10
N GLN A 385 -14.53 6.39 -0.57
CA GLN A 385 -14.22 5.75 -1.86
C GLN A 385 -14.15 4.23 -1.73
N ARG A 386 -13.56 3.71 -0.65
CA ARG A 386 -13.48 2.26 -0.39
C ARG A 386 -14.86 1.64 -0.19
N ARG A 387 -15.72 2.27 0.61
CA ARG A 387 -17.12 1.83 0.78
C ARG A 387 -17.92 1.87 -0.52
N ALA A 388 -17.67 2.85 -1.39
CA ALA A 388 -18.27 2.90 -2.71
C ALA A 388 -17.75 1.77 -3.61
N PHE A 389 -16.43 1.53 -3.60
CA PHE A 389 -15.78 0.47 -4.37
C PHE A 389 -16.26 -0.92 -3.94
N GLU A 390 -16.48 -1.17 -2.66
CA GLU A 390 -17.04 -2.43 -2.15
C GLU A 390 -18.44 -2.74 -2.70
N ARG A 391 -19.25 -1.71 -2.99
CA ARG A 391 -20.61 -1.84 -3.51
C ARG A 391 -20.63 -1.91 -5.04
N GLU A 392 -19.91 -1.00 -5.69
CA GLU A 392 -19.89 -0.84 -7.15
C GLU A 392 -18.44 -0.63 -7.64
N PRO A 393 -17.63 -1.71 -7.73
CA PRO A 393 -16.19 -1.59 -7.98
C PRO A 393 -15.84 -0.90 -9.30
N VAL A 394 -16.46 -1.35 -10.40
CA VAL A 394 -16.20 -0.84 -11.75
C VAL A 394 -16.68 0.61 -11.90
N ALA A 395 -17.87 0.94 -11.41
CA ALA A 395 -18.42 2.29 -11.49
C ALA A 395 -17.59 3.27 -10.66
N THR A 396 -17.20 2.89 -9.45
CA THR A 396 -16.34 3.71 -8.57
C THR A 396 -14.99 3.95 -9.21
N ALA A 397 -14.32 2.91 -9.71
CA ALA A 397 -13.03 3.07 -10.38
C ALA A 397 -13.14 3.96 -11.63
N ARG A 398 -14.19 3.80 -12.44
CA ARG A 398 -14.46 4.65 -13.61
C ARG A 398 -14.74 6.10 -13.23
N HIS A 399 -15.44 6.36 -12.13
CA HIS A 399 -15.69 7.71 -11.65
C HIS A 399 -14.40 8.42 -11.19
N LEU A 400 -13.49 7.66 -10.59
CA LEU A 400 -12.18 8.14 -10.11
C LEU A 400 -11.09 8.08 -11.19
N ALA A 401 -11.44 7.66 -12.41
CA ALA A 401 -10.51 7.44 -13.50
C ALA A 401 -9.96 8.78 -14.01
N LYS A 402 -8.64 8.80 -14.23
CA LYS A 402 -7.94 9.86 -14.95
C LYS A 402 -7.02 9.26 -16.01
N SER A 403 -6.76 10.02 -17.07
CA SER A 403 -5.82 9.60 -18.11
C SER A 403 -4.38 9.96 -17.72
N VAL A 404 -3.46 9.03 -17.94
CA VAL A 404 -2.01 9.24 -17.79
C VAL A 404 -1.33 8.97 -19.12
N SER A 405 -0.50 9.92 -19.56
CA SER A 405 0.30 9.76 -20.78
C SER A 405 1.44 8.78 -20.55
N ARG A 406 1.61 7.88 -21.51
CA ARG A 406 2.70 6.89 -21.54
C ARG A 406 4.07 7.56 -21.65
N ASP A 407 4.19 8.65 -22.41
CA ASP A 407 5.43 9.42 -22.53
C ASP A 407 5.92 9.96 -21.17
N VAL A 408 4.99 10.36 -20.30
CA VAL A 408 5.31 10.80 -18.94
C VAL A 408 5.91 9.65 -18.14
N VAL A 409 5.44 8.41 -18.31
CA VAL A 409 6.01 7.23 -17.64
C VAL A 409 7.37 6.86 -18.23
N ILE A 410 7.52 6.89 -19.55
CA ILE A 410 8.77 6.54 -20.25
C ILE A 410 9.88 7.55 -19.91
N ALA A 411 9.54 8.82 -19.71
CA ALA A 411 10.48 9.85 -19.29
C ALA A 411 11.09 9.61 -17.90
N GLN A 412 10.53 8.69 -17.12
CA GLN A 412 11.05 8.36 -15.79
C GLN A 412 12.20 7.38 -15.88
N LYS A 413 13.23 7.63 -15.04
CA LYS A 413 14.46 6.85 -15.04
C LYS A 413 14.20 5.34 -14.97
N ARG A 414 13.21 4.90 -14.20
CA ARG A 414 12.85 3.48 -13.97
C ARG A 414 11.38 3.19 -14.31
N CYS A 415 10.76 4.01 -15.17
CA CYS A 415 9.34 3.95 -15.49
C CYS A 415 8.43 3.92 -14.26
N GLU A 416 8.81 4.59 -13.16
CA GLU A 416 8.02 4.63 -11.94
C GLU A 416 6.68 5.40 -12.11
N LEU A 417 5.63 4.90 -11.46
CA LEU A 417 4.24 5.28 -11.69
C LEU A 417 3.55 5.87 -10.45
N LEU A 418 4.02 5.57 -9.24
CA LEU A 418 3.26 5.82 -7.99
C LEU A 418 2.82 7.28 -7.81
N TYR A 419 3.72 8.24 -8.04
CA TYR A 419 3.42 9.66 -7.90
C TYR A 419 2.68 10.24 -9.11
N LEU A 420 2.56 9.49 -10.22
CA LEU A 420 1.69 9.87 -11.33
C LEU A 420 0.21 9.60 -10.99
N LEU A 421 -0.05 8.83 -9.94
CA LEU A 421 -1.41 8.54 -9.46
C LEU A 421 -1.98 9.69 -8.58
N GLU A 422 -1.29 10.83 -8.46
CA GLU A 422 -1.69 11.93 -7.56
C GLU A 422 -2.84 12.80 -8.07
N GLU A 423 -3.71 13.21 -7.16
CA GLU A 423 -4.85 14.11 -7.43
C GLU A 423 -4.44 15.58 -7.23
N GLU A 424 -5.22 16.49 -7.81
CA GLU A 424 -5.08 17.92 -7.54
C GLU A 424 -5.45 18.27 -6.08
N PRO A 425 -4.78 19.26 -5.46
CA PRO A 425 -3.82 20.21 -6.04
C PRO A 425 -2.35 19.76 -5.96
N PHE A 426 -2.07 18.55 -5.47
CA PHE A 426 -0.67 18.13 -5.29
C PHE A 426 0.03 17.83 -6.62
N ALA A 427 -0.71 17.34 -7.61
CA ALA A 427 -0.17 17.14 -8.95
C ALA A 427 0.28 18.47 -9.59
N ASP A 428 -0.44 19.57 -9.38
CA ASP A 428 -0.01 20.92 -9.78
C ASP A 428 1.32 21.33 -9.14
N VAL A 429 1.50 21.07 -7.85
CA VAL A 429 2.79 21.33 -7.16
C VAL A 429 3.91 20.51 -7.80
N LEU A 430 3.68 19.23 -8.09
CA LEU A 430 4.68 18.40 -8.78
C LEU A 430 5.00 18.93 -10.18
N ARG A 431 4.00 19.35 -10.97
CA ARG A 431 4.22 19.96 -12.30
C ARG A 431 4.97 21.27 -12.18
N PHE A 432 4.71 22.06 -11.15
CA PHE A 432 5.42 23.30 -10.92
C PHE A 432 6.91 23.07 -10.62
N ILE A 433 7.22 22.04 -9.83
CA ILE A 433 8.60 21.67 -9.47
C ILE A 433 9.34 20.97 -10.62
N HIS A 434 8.71 19.98 -11.25
CA HIS A 434 9.35 19.02 -12.16
C HIS A 434 8.96 19.22 -13.64
N GLY A 435 8.14 20.23 -13.95
CA GLY A 435 7.65 20.50 -15.29
C GLY A 435 6.55 19.53 -15.76
N PRO A 436 6.10 19.68 -17.02
CA PRO A 436 4.97 18.91 -17.56
C PRO A 436 5.25 17.41 -17.71
N ARG A 437 6.53 17.01 -17.81
CA ARG A 437 6.95 15.60 -17.86
C ARG A 437 6.97 14.93 -16.49
N LEU A 438 6.79 15.68 -15.40
CA LEU A 438 6.78 15.15 -14.03
C LEU A 438 8.00 14.28 -13.73
N SER A 439 9.17 14.61 -14.31
CA SER A 439 10.38 13.84 -14.09
C SER A 439 11.02 14.21 -12.77
N LEU A 440 11.07 13.27 -11.83
CA LEU A 440 11.63 13.54 -10.48
C LEU A 440 13.13 13.87 -10.49
N SER A 441 13.81 13.60 -11.61
CA SER A 441 15.21 14.01 -11.84
C SER A 441 15.36 15.40 -12.46
N GLU A 442 14.29 15.97 -12.99
CA GLU A 442 14.28 17.30 -13.61
C GLU A 442 13.72 18.33 -12.63
N TYR A 443 14.32 19.51 -12.55
CA TYR A 443 13.86 20.59 -11.67
C TYR A 443 13.69 21.85 -12.51
N ARG A 444 12.46 22.37 -12.59
CA ARG A 444 12.16 23.63 -13.25
C ARG A 444 12.69 24.77 -12.37
N TYR A 445 13.31 25.78 -12.99
CA TYR A 445 13.63 27.02 -12.27
C TYR A 445 12.35 27.59 -11.61
N PRO A 446 12.39 28.00 -10.33
CA PRO A 446 13.58 28.24 -9.50
C PRO A 446 14.01 27.07 -8.60
N PHE A 447 13.53 25.85 -8.80
CA PHE A 447 13.87 24.71 -7.95
C PHE A 447 15.22 24.07 -8.29
N ALA A 448 15.81 23.43 -7.29
CA ALA A 448 16.99 22.59 -7.40
C ALA A 448 16.90 21.46 -6.37
N PRO A 449 17.61 20.33 -6.56
CA PRO A 449 17.78 19.36 -5.48
C PRO A 449 18.54 20.01 -4.33
N LEU A 450 18.21 19.65 -3.09
CA LEU A 450 18.87 20.13 -1.88
C LEU A 450 20.40 20.04 -1.99
N SER A 451 20.93 18.94 -2.54
CA SER A 451 22.37 18.75 -2.73
C SER A 451 23.05 19.74 -3.68
N ALA A 452 22.28 20.52 -4.45
CA ALA A 452 22.79 21.53 -5.38
C ALA A 452 22.68 22.97 -4.86
N LEU A 453 22.26 23.17 -3.61
CA LEU A 453 22.32 24.45 -2.91
C LEU A 453 23.70 24.66 -2.26
N ASN A 454 23.82 25.57 -1.28
CA ASN A 454 25.01 25.74 -0.46
C ASN A 454 25.18 24.61 0.58
N VAL A 455 24.94 23.36 0.18
CA VAL A 455 25.11 22.19 1.04
C VAL A 455 26.56 21.74 0.98
N ARG A 456 27.24 21.79 2.11
CA ARG A 456 28.61 21.30 2.26
C ARG A 456 28.66 19.78 2.31
N ALA A 457 27.77 19.16 3.08
CA ALA A 457 27.71 17.71 3.23
C ALA A 457 26.33 17.22 3.66
N ILE A 458 25.96 16.03 3.16
CA ILE A 458 24.83 15.24 3.67
C ILE A 458 25.36 13.85 4.01
N TYR A 459 25.27 13.47 5.29
CA TYR A 459 25.89 12.24 5.80
C TYR A 459 25.09 11.57 6.92
N ARG A 460 25.34 10.28 7.12
CA ARG A 460 24.80 9.48 8.23
C ARG A 460 25.72 9.49 9.46
N GLY A 461 25.14 9.26 10.64
CA GLY A 461 25.84 9.13 11.92
C GLY A 461 26.67 7.85 12.09
N GLU A 462 27.22 7.64 13.29
CA GLU A 462 28.07 6.50 13.66
C GLU A 462 27.36 5.14 13.50
N GLU A 463 28.13 4.08 13.22
CA GLU A 463 27.62 2.69 13.18
C GLU A 463 27.50 2.10 14.59
N ILE A 464 26.77 2.82 15.44
CA ILE A 464 26.52 2.46 16.84
C ILE A 464 25.03 2.15 16.99
N GLY A 465 24.72 0.97 17.48
CA GLY A 465 23.35 0.58 17.82
C GLY A 465 22.89 1.24 19.12
N LYS A 466 21.59 1.53 19.24
CA LYS A 466 21.00 2.17 20.44
C LYS A 466 21.37 1.46 21.74
N SER A 467 21.40 0.12 21.74
CA SER A 467 21.76 -0.70 22.91
C SER A 467 23.22 -0.53 23.36
N ALA A 468 24.11 -0.01 22.51
CA ALA A 468 25.50 0.27 22.86
C ALA A 468 25.69 1.66 23.49
N ILE A 469 24.65 2.51 23.49
CA ILE A 469 24.68 3.86 24.07
C ILE A 469 24.13 3.77 25.49
N VAL A 470 25.02 3.49 26.45
CA VAL A 470 24.66 3.29 27.87
C VAL A 470 25.39 4.24 28.81
N GLU A 471 26.50 4.84 28.37
CA GLU A 471 27.36 5.68 29.21
C GLU A 471 26.88 7.14 29.28
N ARG A 472 27.11 7.76 30.43
CA ARG A 472 26.81 9.18 30.70
C ARG A 472 28.05 10.02 31.02
N THR A 473 29.24 9.44 30.90
CA THR A 473 30.51 9.99 31.44
C THR A 473 31.53 10.44 30.39
N GLY A 474 31.23 10.33 29.08
CA GLY A 474 32.13 10.77 27.99
C GLY A 474 32.25 12.30 27.83
N ASP A 475 33.17 12.76 26.98
CA ASP A 475 33.41 14.19 26.72
C ASP A 475 32.46 14.80 25.67
N MET A 476 31.87 13.99 24.78
CA MET A 476 30.92 14.43 23.75
C MET A 476 29.49 13.97 24.06
N PRO A 477 28.46 14.82 23.86
CA PRO A 477 27.07 14.38 24.00
C PRO A 477 26.67 13.50 22.80
N ILE A 478 25.93 12.42 23.05
CA ILE A 478 25.44 11.49 22.01
C ILE A 478 23.93 11.31 22.09
N LEU A 479 23.26 11.24 20.93
CA LEU A 479 21.83 10.97 20.79
C LEU A 479 21.54 9.46 20.70
N LEU A 480 20.40 9.00 21.21
CA LEU A 480 19.97 7.60 21.08
C LEU A 480 19.53 7.21 19.65
N GLY A 481 19.18 8.19 18.81
CA GLY A 481 18.90 8.00 17.39
C GLY A 481 17.77 8.87 16.88
N GLY A 482 17.01 8.40 15.89
CA GLY A 482 15.91 9.16 15.29
C GLY A 482 14.86 9.64 16.30
N GLN A 483 14.61 8.86 17.36
CA GLN A 483 13.70 9.25 18.45
C GLN A 483 14.12 10.54 19.19
N SER A 484 15.40 10.91 19.12
CA SER A 484 15.95 12.09 19.77
C SER A 484 15.70 13.36 18.96
N ILE A 485 15.09 13.26 17.78
CA ILE A 485 14.82 14.38 16.89
C ILE A 485 13.31 14.60 16.86
N GLU A 486 12.83 15.75 17.30
CA GLU A 486 11.44 16.17 17.18
C GLU A 486 11.35 17.38 16.23
N PRO A 487 10.16 17.73 15.68
CA PRO A 487 10.06 18.90 14.83
C PRO A 487 10.56 20.16 15.55
N TYR A 488 11.61 20.77 15.00
CA TYR A 488 12.30 21.96 15.53
C TYR A 488 13.10 21.75 16.83
N GLU A 489 13.19 20.54 17.39
CA GLU A 489 13.85 20.32 18.69
C GLU A 489 14.66 19.02 18.75
N ILE A 490 15.81 19.07 19.43
CA ILE A 490 16.62 17.90 19.76
C ILE A 490 16.40 17.52 21.22
N VAL A 491 16.04 16.26 21.44
CA VAL A 491 15.83 15.64 22.74
C VAL A 491 17.08 14.88 23.13
N TRP A 492 17.93 15.51 23.93
CA TRP A 492 19.10 14.82 24.45
C TRP A 492 18.76 14.06 25.73
N GLU A 493 18.97 12.74 25.73
CA GLU A 493 18.62 11.87 26.85
C GLU A 493 19.73 11.79 27.93
N GLY A 494 20.74 12.66 27.83
CA GLY A 494 21.84 12.79 28.80
C GLY A 494 22.97 11.78 28.63
N PHE A 495 23.04 11.07 27.50
CA PHE A 495 24.12 10.13 27.20
C PHE A 495 25.35 10.84 26.64
N ARG A 496 26.52 10.29 26.92
CA ARG A 496 27.81 10.82 26.48
C ARG A 496 28.70 9.71 25.95
N ILE A 497 29.59 10.06 25.03
CA ILE A 497 30.58 9.16 24.45
C ILE A 497 31.96 9.81 24.53
N ASP A 498 32.98 9.01 24.78
CA ASP A 498 34.37 9.43 24.67
C ASP A 498 34.71 9.67 23.18
N SER A 499 35.27 10.82 22.86
CA SER A 499 35.67 11.21 21.50
C SER A 499 36.66 10.23 20.87
N ALA A 500 37.46 9.50 21.66
CA ALA A 500 38.33 8.43 21.17
C ALA A 500 37.56 7.22 20.62
N ARG A 501 36.28 7.05 20.98
CA ARG A 501 35.40 5.96 20.49
C ARG A 501 34.63 6.34 19.22
N VAL A 502 34.66 7.61 18.83
CA VAL A 502 34.01 8.10 17.61
C VAL A 502 34.89 7.75 16.42
N ARG A 503 34.36 6.99 15.45
CA ARG A 503 35.11 6.53 14.28
C ARG A 503 35.14 7.56 13.16
N LYS A 504 34.08 8.35 12.99
CA LYS A 504 34.04 9.41 11.98
C LYS A 504 34.76 10.68 12.44
N PRO A 505 35.20 11.55 11.51
CA PRO A 505 35.88 12.79 11.87
C PRO A 505 35.05 13.65 12.84
N LEU A 506 35.63 14.00 13.98
CA LEU A 506 34.96 14.75 15.06
C LEU A 506 34.41 16.11 14.61
N ASP A 507 35.07 16.75 13.65
CA ASP A 507 34.63 18.04 13.11
C ASP A 507 33.21 17.99 12.52
N ARG A 508 32.76 16.82 12.05
CA ARG A 508 31.37 16.63 11.58
C ARG A 508 30.35 16.84 12.70
N TYR A 509 30.73 16.56 13.94
CA TYR A 509 29.83 16.70 15.09
C TYR A 509 29.94 18.08 15.73
N ARG A 510 31.07 18.77 15.53
CA ARG A 510 31.37 20.11 16.07
C ARG A 510 30.92 21.28 15.21
N ARG A 511 30.12 21.03 14.17
CA ARG A 511 29.57 22.08 13.31
C ARG A 511 28.06 22.14 13.41
N THR A 512 27.55 23.36 13.23
CA THR A 512 26.11 23.61 13.11
C THR A 512 25.55 22.85 11.92
N LYS A 513 24.47 22.11 12.14
CA LYS A 513 23.87 21.21 11.14
C LYS A 513 22.41 20.94 11.45
N LEU A 514 21.65 20.58 10.43
CA LEU A 514 20.30 20.03 10.60
C LEU A 514 20.39 18.53 10.78
N LEU A 515 19.68 17.99 11.77
CA LEU A 515 19.54 16.56 12.00
C LEU A 515 18.16 16.10 11.51
N ILE A 516 18.12 14.98 10.78
CA ILE A 516 16.90 14.44 10.15
C ILE A 516 16.75 12.96 10.52
N GLN A 517 15.55 12.55 10.88
CA GLN A 517 15.24 11.14 11.15
C GLN A 517 15.26 10.29 9.86
N LYS A 518 15.87 9.09 9.93
CA LYS A 518 15.85 8.10 8.83
C LYS A 518 14.57 7.26 8.80
N SER A 519 14.20 6.67 9.93
CA SER A 519 13.20 5.58 10.02
C SER A 519 11.80 6.10 10.33
N THR A 520 11.30 6.99 9.48
CA THR A 520 10.00 7.65 9.62
C THR A 520 9.31 7.77 8.26
N GLY A 521 7.97 7.79 8.26
CA GLY A 521 7.16 8.02 7.05
C GLY A 521 7.19 9.46 6.56
N ARG A 522 7.68 10.37 7.39
CA ARG A 522 7.69 11.82 7.18
C ARG A 522 9.05 12.40 7.59
N VAL A 523 9.51 13.43 6.92
CA VAL A 523 10.68 14.22 7.33
C VAL A 523 10.41 14.89 8.68
N VAL A 524 11.30 14.63 9.63
CA VAL A 524 11.34 15.31 10.93
C VAL A 524 12.76 15.81 11.12
N ALA A 525 12.89 17.13 11.31
CA ALA A 525 14.19 17.77 11.38
C ALA A 525 14.31 18.73 12.58
N ALA A 526 15.53 18.86 13.09
CA ALA A 526 15.88 19.81 14.15
C ALA A 526 17.26 20.43 13.89
N LEU A 527 17.50 21.62 14.45
CA LEU A 527 18.78 22.32 14.35
C LEU A 527 19.70 21.96 15.52
N ASP A 528 20.86 21.42 15.19
CA ASP A 528 22.00 21.28 16.10
C ASP A 528 22.91 22.50 15.93
N GLU A 529 22.69 23.54 16.73
CA GLU A 529 23.42 24.82 16.66
C GLU A 529 24.58 24.82 17.66
N VAL A 530 25.81 24.77 17.14
CA VAL A 530 27.02 24.72 17.98
C VAL A 530 27.31 26.10 18.55
N CYS A 531 27.59 26.15 19.85
CA CYS A 531 27.97 27.35 20.58
C CYS A 531 28.95 27.00 21.72
N ASN A 532 29.45 28.01 22.45
CA ASN A 532 30.46 27.78 23.51
C ASN A 532 30.01 26.77 24.58
N ASN A 533 28.71 26.68 24.84
CA ASN A 533 28.13 25.78 25.84
C ASN A 533 27.55 24.49 25.24
N HIS A 534 27.62 24.32 23.93
CA HIS A 534 27.11 23.14 23.23
C HIS A 534 28.03 22.76 22.06
N PRO A 535 28.87 21.73 22.21
CA PRO A 535 29.86 21.32 21.20
C PRO A 535 29.23 20.58 19.99
N GLY A 536 27.90 20.41 19.96
CA GLY A 536 27.20 19.60 18.97
C GLY A 536 27.09 18.13 19.37
N TYR A 537 26.14 17.42 18.77
CA TYR A 537 25.85 16.03 19.12
C TYR A 537 26.55 15.02 18.20
N VAL A 538 27.07 13.95 18.80
CA VAL A 538 27.31 12.68 18.11
C VAL A 538 25.96 11.96 17.94
N PHE A 539 25.74 11.29 16.81
CA PHE A 539 24.48 10.60 16.55
C PHE A 539 24.72 9.31 15.76
N PRO A 540 23.83 8.31 15.87
CA PRO A 540 23.95 7.03 15.20
C PRO A 540 23.43 7.06 13.75
N GLN A 541 23.59 5.96 13.03
CA GLN A 541 23.20 5.79 11.62
C GLN A 541 21.70 5.96 11.33
N SER A 542 20.84 5.99 12.35
CA SER A 542 19.41 6.26 12.21
C SER A 542 19.07 7.75 12.07
N VAL A 543 20.09 8.62 12.07
CA VAL A 543 19.99 10.07 11.88
C VAL A 543 20.91 10.50 10.74
N TYR A 544 20.39 11.36 9.87
CA TYR A 544 21.15 12.08 8.86
C TYR A 544 21.46 13.49 9.32
N ALA A 545 22.55 14.06 8.81
CA ALA A 545 22.90 15.46 8.97
C ALA A 545 22.99 16.17 7.63
N VAL A 546 22.56 17.43 7.60
CA VAL A 546 22.75 18.38 6.50
C VAL A 546 23.56 19.56 7.04
N GLU A 547 24.77 19.73 6.50
CA GLU A 547 25.69 20.83 6.80
C GLU A 547 25.67 21.82 5.64
N LEU A 548 25.56 23.12 5.94
CA LEU A 548 25.56 24.19 4.95
C LEU A 548 26.87 24.98 4.97
N GLU A 549 27.26 25.50 3.82
CA GLU A 549 28.28 26.55 3.74
C GLU A 549 27.75 27.88 4.30
N PRO A 550 28.62 28.77 4.82
CA PRO A 550 28.20 30.02 5.46
C PRO A 550 27.46 30.99 4.53
N VAL A 551 27.70 30.89 3.22
CA VAL A 551 27.09 31.75 2.20
C VAL A 551 25.98 30.99 1.48
N GLY A 552 24.78 31.58 1.40
CA GLY A 552 23.62 31.00 0.73
C GLY A 552 22.41 30.93 1.66
N VAL A 553 21.60 29.87 1.54
CA VAL A 553 20.42 29.71 2.39
C VAL A 553 20.79 29.36 3.83
N ASN A 554 19.96 29.79 4.78
CA ASN A 554 20.14 29.59 6.20
C ASN A 554 19.56 28.23 6.65
N HIS A 555 20.14 27.64 7.71
CA HIS A 555 19.64 26.40 8.30
C HIS A 555 18.17 26.49 8.75
N LEU A 556 17.74 27.63 9.29
CA LEU A 556 16.36 27.82 9.75
C LEU A 556 15.36 27.89 8.59
N TYR A 557 15.74 28.46 7.45
CA TYR A 557 14.93 28.42 6.23
C TYR A 557 14.68 26.97 5.81
N LEU A 558 15.74 26.16 5.72
CA LEU A 558 15.60 24.74 5.38
C LEU A 558 14.82 23.98 6.46
N LEU A 559 15.04 24.27 7.75
CA LEU A 559 14.33 23.63 8.85
C LEU A 559 12.81 23.82 8.74
N CYS A 560 12.37 25.03 8.39
CA CYS A 560 10.96 25.34 8.14
C CYS A 560 10.40 24.50 6.99
N LEU A 561 11.12 24.41 5.87
CA LEU A 561 10.67 23.63 4.72
C LEU A 561 10.65 22.12 5.02
N LEU A 562 11.69 21.58 5.66
CA LEU A 562 11.79 20.16 5.98
C LEU A 562 10.69 19.69 6.94
N ASN A 563 10.24 20.56 7.85
CA ASN A 563 9.13 20.25 8.77
C ASN A 563 7.75 20.70 8.25
N SER A 564 7.65 21.26 7.04
CA SER A 564 6.37 21.64 6.43
C SER A 564 5.54 20.40 6.09
N TRP A 565 4.21 20.53 6.15
CA TRP A 565 3.29 19.50 5.68
C TRP A 565 3.48 19.25 4.19
N LEU A 566 3.66 20.28 3.38
CA LEU A 566 3.89 20.12 1.93
C LEU A 566 5.12 19.25 1.61
N MET A 567 6.27 19.52 2.24
CA MET A 567 7.48 18.72 2.02
C MET A 567 7.29 17.28 2.51
N ASN A 568 6.60 17.12 3.64
CA ASN A 568 6.25 15.81 4.17
C ASN A 568 5.33 15.04 3.22
N GLU A 569 4.36 15.70 2.60
CA GLU A 569 3.52 15.11 1.56
C GLU A 569 4.32 14.73 0.33
N TYR A 570 5.28 15.56 -0.08
CA TYR A 570 6.16 15.25 -1.20
C TYR A 570 6.99 14.00 -0.94
N VAL A 571 7.64 13.91 0.22
CA VAL A 571 8.43 12.73 0.60
C VAL A 571 7.55 11.50 0.77
N ARG A 572 6.36 11.66 1.37
CA ARG A 572 5.40 10.57 1.51
C ARG A 572 5.04 9.98 0.16
N ARG A 573 4.73 10.80 -0.82
CA ARG A 573 4.29 10.31 -2.14
C ARG A 573 5.42 9.76 -3.00
N ARG A 574 6.61 10.36 -2.89
CA ARG A 574 7.78 9.97 -3.69
C ARG A 574 8.51 8.75 -3.13
N ALA A 575 8.75 8.71 -1.83
CA ALA A 575 9.78 7.86 -1.24
C ALA A 575 9.25 6.84 -0.21
N THR A 576 8.19 7.17 0.54
CA THR A 576 7.74 6.32 1.66
C THR A 576 6.32 5.75 1.51
N GLY A 577 5.55 6.17 0.50
CA GLY A 577 4.13 5.80 0.33
C GLY A 577 3.89 4.30 0.20
N TYR A 578 4.84 3.59 -0.41
CA TYR A 578 4.86 2.13 -0.58
C TYR A 578 5.57 1.38 0.56
N LYS A 579 6.14 2.10 1.55
CA LYS A 579 6.87 1.52 2.70
C LYS A 579 6.03 1.58 3.98
N LEU A 580 4.76 1.17 3.92
CA LEU A 580 3.84 1.25 5.07
C LEU A 580 4.29 0.41 6.29
N VAL A 581 5.01 -0.69 6.07
CA VAL A 581 5.38 -1.65 7.13
C VAL A 581 6.65 -1.25 7.90
N GLN A 582 7.46 -0.33 7.37
CA GLN A 582 8.64 0.26 8.02
C GLN A 582 9.19 1.36 7.09
N PRO A 583 8.63 2.57 7.14
CA PRO A 583 9.08 3.62 6.24
C PRO A 583 10.51 4.04 6.58
N GLN A 584 11.37 4.05 5.57
CA GLN A 584 12.71 4.57 5.64
C GLN A 584 12.93 5.54 4.49
N ILE A 585 13.44 6.72 4.82
CA ILE A 585 13.86 7.72 3.84
C ILE A 585 15.33 7.41 3.51
N GLU A 586 15.64 7.17 2.24
CA GLU A 586 17.03 6.97 1.84
C GLU A 586 17.76 8.31 1.78
N ILE A 587 19.09 8.29 1.92
CA ILE A 587 19.86 9.54 1.92
C ILE A 587 19.81 10.23 0.55
N GLU A 588 19.67 9.47 -0.53
CA GLU A 588 19.44 9.96 -1.89
C GLU A 588 18.10 10.70 -2.01
N ASP A 589 17.06 10.27 -1.28
CA ASP A 589 15.77 10.99 -1.24
C ASP A 589 15.95 12.37 -0.59
N ILE A 590 16.75 12.45 0.50
CA ILE A 590 17.08 13.72 1.16
C ILE A 590 17.88 14.64 0.22
N ARG A 591 18.88 14.10 -0.48
CA ARG A 591 19.69 14.87 -1.45
C ARG A 591 18.83 15.47 -2.55
N ALA A 592 17.81 14.74 -2.98
CA ALA A 592 16.95 15.09 -4.10
C ALA A 592 15.68 15.87 -3.70
N LEU A 593 15.54 16.31 -2.45
CA LEU A 593 14.40 17.16 -2.06
C LEU A 593 14.40 18.45 -2.88
N PRO A 594 13.28 18.83 -3.49
CA PRO A 594 13.20 20.05 -4.29
C PRO A 594 13.17 21.26 -3.36
N ILE A 595 14.16 22.14 -3.47
CA ILE A 595 14.21 23.38 -2.69
C ILE A 595 14.29 24.55 -3.67
N ARG A 596 13.54 25.62 -3.38
CA ARG A 596 13.57 26.85 -4.17
C ARG A 596 14.92 27.55 -3.98
N ARG A 597 15.58 27.93 -5.09
CA ARG A 597 16.75 28.80 -5.06
C ARG A 597 16.36 30.19 -4.56
N ILE A 598 17.20 30.78 -3.71
CA ILE A 598 17.00 32.12 -3.17
C ILE A 598 18.03 33.06 -3.80
N ASN A 599 17.54 34.15 -4.38
CA ASN A 599 18.34 35.21 -4.97
C ASN A 599 18.48 36.34 -3.95
N PHE A 600 19.67 36.49 -3.37
CA PHE A 600 19.98 37.55 -2.40
C PHE A 600 20.32 38.87 -3.09
N THR A 601 19.35 39.41 -3.84
CA THR A 601 19.50 40.63 -4.64
C THR A 601 18.88 41.87 -4.01
N THR A 602 18.04 41.72 -2.98
CA THR A 602 17.37 42.85 -2.33
C THR A 602 18.37 43.62 -1.46
N PRO A 603 18.48 44.96 -1.58
CA PRO A 603 19.34 45.76 -0.71
C PRO A 603 19.02 45.54 0.77
N VAL A 604 20.04 45.40 1.61
CA VAL A 604 19.92 44.96 3.03
C VAL A 604 18.87 45.76 3.82
N GLY A 605 18.89 47.10 3.72
CA GLY A 605 17.93 47.96 4.43
C GLY A 605 16.49 47.80 3.94
N THR A 606 16.29 47.54 2.64
CA THR A 606 14.97 47.20 2.09
C THR A 606 14.54 45.82 2.55
N ARG A 607 15.45 44.83 2.51
CA ARG A 607 15.16 43.46 2.95
C ARG A 607 14.70 43.42 4.42
N GLN A 608 15.40 44.12 5.31
CA GLN A 608 15.03 44.21 6.73
C GLN A 608 13.63 44.80 6.93
N ARG A 609 13.35 45.95 6.31
CA ARG A 609 12.04 46.61 6.40
C ARG A 609 10.89 45.76 5.87
N GLU A 610 11.11 45.04 4.76
CA GLU A 610 10.07 44.18 4.20
C GLU A 610 9.87 42.90 5.04
N VAL A 611 10.91 42.38 5.70
CA VAL A 611 10.79 41.30 6.68
C VAL A 611 9.99 41.77 7.91
N GLU A 612 10.27 42.96 8.44
CA GLU A 612 9.49 43.56 9.55
C GLU A 612 8.02 43.71 9.18
N ARG A 613 7.74 44.13 7.93
CA ARG A 613 6.38 44.20 7.40
C ARG A 613 5.70 42.85 7.34
N ALA A 614 6.41 41.80 6.88
CA ALA A 614 5.89 40.44 6.86
C ALA A 614 5.56 39.92 8.26
N ILE A 615 6.43 40.19 9.23
CA ILE A 615 6.23 39.85 10.64
C ILE A 615 5.03 40.62 11.20
N GLY A 616 4.87 41.90 10.87
CA GLY A 616 3.71 42.69 11.27
C GLY A 616 2.38 42.10 10.76
N PHE A 617 2.34 41.59 9.52
CA PHE A 617 1.16 40.87 9.02
C PHE A 617 0.91 39.57 9.78
N PHE A 618 1.96 38.79 10.07
CA PHE A 618 1.83 37.57 10.88
C PHE A 618 1.25 37.87 12.27
N GLU A 619 1.80 38.86 12.97
CA GLU A 619 1.36 39.25 14.32
C GLU A 619 -0.09 39.76 14.31
N GLU A 620 -0.45 40.61 13.33
CA GLU A 620 -1.81 41.11 13.16
C GLU A 620 -2.80 39.94 12.95
N GLU A 621 -2.46 39.00 12.07
CA GLU A 621 -3.37 37.91 11.70
C GLU A 621 -3.51 36.84 12.79
N CYS A 622 -2.51 36.67 13.65
CA CYS A 622 -2.58 35.83 14.85
C CYS A 622 -3.67 36.30 15.84
N LEU A 623 -4.02 37.59 15.85
CA LEU A 623 -5.04 38.14 16.74
C LEU A 623 -6.48 37.86 16.26
N HIS A 624 -6.66 37.50 14.98
CA HIS A 624 -7.97 37.46 14.32
C HIS A 624 -8.37 36.08 13.77
N THR A 625 -7.65 35.02 14.13
CA THR A 625 -7.79 33.70 13.50
C THR A 625 -9.00 32.89 14.04
N TYR A 626 -10.22 33.25 13.63
CA TYR A 626 -11.44 32.47 13.93
C TYR A 626 -12.18 31.94 12.68
N SER A 627 -11.72 32.24 11.44
CA SER A 627 -12.54 32.08 10.22
C SER A 627 -12.09 31.03 9.20
N GLY A 628 -11.15 30.13 9.53
CA GLY A 628 -10.81 28.97 8.69
C GLY A 628 -9.89 29.23 7.48
N GLN A 629 -9.59 30.49 7.12
CA GLN A 629 -8.43 30.84 6.27
C GLN A 629 -7.30 31.41 7.15
N HIS A 630 -6.14 30.76 7.13
CA HIS A 630 -4.99 31.16 7.93
C HIS A 630 -4.06 32.06 7.09
N PHE A 631 -3.75 33.25 7.60
CA PHE A 631 -2.74 34.21 7.10
C PHE A 631 -2.90 34.74 5.65
N PRO A 632 -4.07 35.26 5.23
CA PRO A 632 -4.29 35.78 3.88
C PRO A 632 -3.39 36.98 3.47
N LYS A 633 -3.16 37.94 4.37
CA LYS A 633 -2.29 39.11 4.12
C LYS A 633 -0.84 38.68 3.95
N LEU A 634 -0.35 37.82 4.84
CA LEU A 634 0.99 37.24 4.71
C LEU A 634 1.14 36.48 3.39
N CYS A 635 0.17 35.65 3.01
CA CYS A 635 0.19 34.95 1.72
C CYS A 635 0.19 35.90 0.52
N GLN A 636 -0.57 36.98 0.57
CA GLN A 636 -0.59 38.00 -0.47
C GLN A 636 0.76 38.72 -0.57
N PHE A 637 1.36 39.06 0.56
CA PHE A 637 2.67 39.69 0.62
C PHE A 637 3.78 38.79 0.07
N VAL A 638 3.79 37.50 0.43
CA VAL A 638 4.74 36.52 -0.11
C VAL A 638 4.60 36.39 -1.62
N ARG A 639 3.37 36.30 -2.15
CA ARG A 639 3.14 36.27 -3.60
C ARG A 639 3.65 37.52 -4.28
N TRP A 640 3.47 38.69 -3.68
CA TRP A 640 4.02 39.95 -4.19
C TRP A 640 5.56 39.92 -4.22
N CYS A 641 6.22 39.44 -3.16
CA CYS A 641 7.69 39.29 -3.14
C CYS A 641 8.18 38.37 -4.28
N LEU A 642 7.54 37.20 -4.45
CA LEU A 642 7.93 36.22 -5.45
C LEU A 642 7.64 36.66 -6.90
N ARG A 643 6.68 37.59 -7.10
CA ARG A 643 6.34 38.17 -8.40
C ARG A 643 7.00 39.52 -8.66
N SER A 644 7.80 40.02 -7.73
CA SER A 644 8.56 41.26 -7.96
C SER A 644 9.67 41.03 -9.00
N SER A 645 10.10 42.09 -9.67
CA SER A 645 11.22 42.06 -10.62
C SER A 645 12.24 43.14 -10.24
N PRO A 646 13.43 42.77 -9.72
CA PRO A 646 13.88 41.39 -9.43
C PRO A 646 13.07 40.71 -8.32
N GLU A 647 13.08 39.37 -8.32
CA GLU A 647 12.36 38.55 -7.33
C GLU A 647 12.91 38.78 -5.92
N MET A 648 12.04 39.13 -4.96
CA MET A 648 12.41 39.36 -3.56
C MET A 648 12.33 38.07 -2.72
N SER A 649 12.87 36.98 -3.27
CA SER A 649 12.87 35.66 -2.62
C SER A 649 13.67 35.62 -1.32
N ASP A 650 14.66 36.51 -1.18
CA ASP A 650 15.47 36.69 0.02
C ASP A 650 14.71 37.32 1.20
N VAL A 651 13.70 38.15 0.94
CA VAL A 651 12.75 38.63 1.97
C VAL A 651 11.93 37.46 2.51
N VAL A 652 11.43 36.59 1.63
CA VAL A 652 10.67 35.39 2.03
C VAL A 652 11.55 34.43 2.82
N HIS A 653 12.80 34.25 2.39
CA HIS A 653 13.80 33.48 3.12
C HIS A 653 14.00 34.01 4.53
N ASP A 654 14.29 35.31 4.70
CA ASP A 654 14.57 35.91 6.01
C ASP A 654 13.33 35.90 6.92
N THR A 655 12.13 36.03 6.34
CA THR A 655 10.86 35.86 7.07
C THR A 655 10.73 34.43 7.64
N LEU A 656 11.03 33.40 6.85
CA LEU A 656 11.04 32.01 7.32
C LEU A 656 12.16 31.75 8.33
N VAL A 657 13.31 32.42 8.22
CA VAL A 657 14.37 32.34 9.23
C VAL A 657 13.89 32.88 10.58
N HIS A 658 13.19 34.01 10.58
CA HIS A 658 12.61 34.58 11.80
C HIS A 658 11.58 33.63 12.43
N LEU A 659 10.60 33.17 11.64
CA LEU A 659 9.58 32.23 12.13
C LEU A 659 10.17 30.89 12.58
N GLY A 660 11.21 30.40 11.88
CA GLY A 660 11.92 29.18 12.25
C GLY A 660 12.64 29.30 13.60
N ARG A 661 13.24 30.45 13.89
CA ARG A 661 13.83 30.74 15.21
C ARG A 661 12.74 30.70 16.29
N LEU A 662 11.63 31.38 16.05
CA LEU A 662 10.50 31.40 16.97
C LEU A 662 9.92 29.99 17.22
N ALA A 663 9.84 29.15 16.17
CA ALA A 663 9.41 27.76 16.29
C ALA A 663 10.37 26.93 17.17
N VAL A 664 11.69 27.08 16.98
CA VAL A 664 12.71 26.41 17.82
C VAL A 664 12.59 26.84 19.28
N ASP A 665 12.48 28.15 19.54
CA ASP A 665 12.43 28.68 20.89
C ASP A 665 11.14 28.29 21.63
N LEU A 666 9.99 28.32 20.94
CA LEU A 666 8.72 27.88 21.49
C LEU A 666 8.64 26.37 21.70
N SER A 667 9.20 25.56 20.80
CA SER A 667 9.31 24.10 21.00
C SER A 667 10.07 23.79 22.29
N ARG A 668 11.28 24.39 22.45
CA ARG A 668 12.11 24.21 23.65
C ARG A 668 11.40 24.67 24.92
N LYS A 669 10.74 25.83 24.86
CA LYS A 669 9.97 26.37 26.00
C LYS A 669 8.83 25.44 26.39
N ASN A 670 8.03 24.98 25.44
CA ASN A 670 6.92 24.05 25.70
C ASN A 670 7.40 22.71 26.27
N ARG A 671 8.59 22.24 25.87
CA ARG A 671 9.18 21.04 26.45
C ARG A 671 9.60 21.23 27.90
N GLN A 672 10.27 22.33 28.21
CA GLN A 672 10.76 22.63 29.55
C GLN A 672 9.64 23.00 30.52
N SER A 673 8.61 23.70 30.01
CA SER A 673 7.49 24.20 30.80
C SER A 673 6.25 24.29 29.91
N PRO A 674 5.45 23.21 29.81
CA PRO A 674 4.24 23.18 29.00
C PRO A 674 3.27 24.29 29.39
N ASN A 675 2.85 25.09 28.43
CA ASN A 675 1.91 26.18 28.63
C ASN A 675 1.03 26.33 27.39
N LEU A 676 -0.28 26.33 27.58
CA LEU A 676 -1.28 26.43 26.52
C LEU A 676 -1.05 27.65 25.61
N ALA A 677 -0.63 28.78 26.18
CA ALA A 677 -0.38 30.00 25.40
C ALA A 677 0.79 29.83 24.43
N SER A 678 1.89 29.21 24.86
CA SER A 678 3.05 28.96 23.99
C SER A 678 2.84 27.78 23.04
N GLU A 679 1.98 26.82 23.37
CA GLU A 679 1.52 25.79 22.43
C GLU A 679 0.66 26.39 21.32
N GLN A 680 -0.27 27.30 21.68
CA GLN A 680 -1.09 28.02 20.72
C GLN A 680 -0.23 28.90 19.82
N GLN A 681 0.74 29.64 20.39
CA GLN A 681 1.67 30.45 19.60
C GLN A 681 2.51 29.59 18.65
N LEU A 682 3.02 28.44 19.11
CA LEU A 682 3.76 27.51 18.25
C LEU A 682 2.89 26.97 17.11
N SER A 683 1.61 26.70 17.38
CA SER A 683 0.64 26.29 16.36
C SER A 683 0.48 27.37 15.28
N PHE A 684 0.32 28.64 15.67
CA PHE A 684 0.23 29.75 14.73
C PHE A 684 1.50 29.92 13.89
N VAL A 685 2.67 29.83 14.51
CA VAL A 685 3.96 29.92 13.79
C VAL A 685 4.07 28.80 12.75
N ARG A 686 3.71 27.56 13.11
CA ARG A 686 3.72 26.43 12.17
C ARG A 686 2.73 26.61 11.02
N GLN A 687 1.55 27.14 11.29
CA GLN A 687 0.56 27.46 10.25
C GLN A 687 1.05 28.57 9.32
N ALA A 688 1.71 29.61 9.84
CA ALA A 688 2.30 30.66 9.02
C ALA A 688 3.46 30.13 8.15
N ILE A 689 4.34 29.29 8.72
CA ILE A 689 5.39 28.60 7.96
C ILE A 689 4.79 27.77 6.83
N GLU A 690 3.71 27.02 7.10
CA GLU A 690 3.03 26.22 6.07
C GLU A 690 2.43 27.09 4.97
N ALA A 691 1.79 28.19 5.35
CA ALA A 691 1.20 29.14 4.41
C ALA A 691 2.26 29.73 3.47
N ILE A 692 3.41 30.16 4.01
CA ILE A 692 4.54 30.66 3.22
C ILE A 692 5.15 29.54 2.35
N ALA A 693 5.35 28.34 2.92
CA ALA A 693 5.89 27.20 2.19
C ALA A 693 5.00 26.87 0.98
N TYR A 694 3.68 26.80 1.15
CA TYR A 694 2.78 26.57 0.04
C TYR A 694 2.94 27.61 -1.09
N GLN A 695 3.08 28.90 -0.76
CA GLN A 695 3.34 29.94 -1.79
C GLN A 695 4.67 29.74 -2.51
N LEU A 696 5.74 29.30 -1.82
CA LEU A 696 7.04 29.01 -2.45
C LEU A 696 6.95 27.90 -3.52
N TYR A 697 6.02 26.96 -3.36
CA TYR A 697 5.81 25.81 -4.25
C TYR A 697 4.57 25.93 -5.14
N SER A 698 3.93 27.09 -5.19
CA SER A 698 2.75 27.33 -6.06
C SER A 698 2.79 28.67 -6.80
N CYS A 699 3.69 29.59 -6.45
CA CYS A 699 3.80 30.89 -7.10
C CYS A 699 4.97 30.95 -8.10
N GLU A 700 4.64 31.16 -9.38
CA GLU A 700 5.61 31.38 -10.45
C GLU A 700 6.34 32.74 -10.28
N PRO A 701 7.67 32.81 -10.49
CA PRO A 701 8.37 34.07 -10.67
C PRO A 701 7.78 34.88 -11.84
N ALA A 702 7.73 36.20 -11.74
CA ALA A 702 7.20 37.05 -12.80
C ALA A 702 7.93 36.88 -14.15
N GLN A 703 9.21 36.51 -14.13
CA GLN A 703 10.01 36.24 -15.33
C GLN A 703 9.48 35.05 -16.16
N LEU A 704 8.74 34.13 -15.55
CA LEU A 704 8.10 32.98 -16.24
C LEU A 704 6.63 33.27 -16.60
N ALA A 705 5.96 34.15 -15.86
CA ALA A 705 4.56 34.51 -16.07
C ALA A 705 4.29 35.27 -17.39
N PHE A 706 5.32 35.81 -18.05
CA PHE A 706 5.23 36.48 -19.37
C PHE A 706 5.68 35.58 -20.54
N SER A 707 6.00 34.31 -20.29
CA SER A 707 6.49 33.34 -21.29
C SER A 707 5.49 32.22 -21.63
N LEU A 708 4.31 32.27 -21.02
CA LEU A 708 3.08 31.53 -21.39
C LEU A 708 2.09 32.53 -22.00
#